data_AF-A0A961ELJ5-F1
#
_entry.id   AF-A0A961ELJ5-F1
#
_cell.length_a   1.000
_cell.length_b   1.000
_cell.length_c   1.000
_cell.angle_alpha   90.00
_cell.angle_beta   90.00
_cell.angle_gamma   90.00
#
_symmetry.space_group_name_H-M   'P 1'
#
loop_
_entity.id
_entity.type
_entity.pdbx_description
1 polymer ?
#
loop_
_entity_poly.entity_id
_entity_poly.type
_entity_poly.pdbx_seq_one_letter_code
_entity_poly.pdbx_strand_id
1 'polypeptide(L)'
;MGTYQQGFWSGSGGTRAARASGPYRAYIPDPLHYLSFALTTDTEALLREAELAIAGLDEALRPQLALISPLLRSSEVAASSWIEGITPGSQQIALAGLAIDEDVSGISASATLVANNLVVARQVTRQWTDQTTLRISDLVEAQSSLLPDRPRLHGLRTEQNWIGGSSHHPLAAAYVPPPPEHVERLLVDLLDFADTRAASPLVQAALIHAQFETIHPFADGNGRVGRALINAVLARRGRQDAATLPISLVLMTRTGDYIAGLERFRFEAGPDSIDAGRAVNAWLDVFLRATIDSAHQARGIADDVEELRGEWRAKLTARRSATGRRPEPRSDAAVVRILDALVQTPAMSTDTAGRLLGIAPAAANTAFRELVDAGIVTRRSDRGRALYVARDVIDFLDLAQRRLASPHFSTALAAPSRPAPALPRGHTLAASGAPVFSEAASSIWAKTNAQAGTWMPLTRHLTDAAAVAGLLWDHWLAPNVRRVISKDLPEGDADGRVLVSWLAGVHDIGKATPGFAVKARMAPGFGDLLDRMAQHGLVCPPYAVGGAFKLPPHCRIGQALVASWLETQHGMSHDIATMYAVPVGMHHGVPPTSIELADLRHRREWTGSDAPAWGGVQDEILTTMAVITGADQRLAAWSGIPLPPEAQVLASAAIVVADWLASDDLRFPHQDATASPERARRARIAHDLRGPWRPVSKQANAAELLTRRFPEIEGAASAIQTEALRLAQTITDPALILIESPTGSGKTEAALLSAEVLAARFGCGGVFVALPTMATSDAMFDRVHAWAKHLESS
;
A
#
# COMPACT_ATOMS: atom_id res chain seq x y z
N MET A 1 12.55 34.36 -0.52
CA MET A 1 13.07 35.61 -1.11
C MET A 1 13.16 35.44 -2.60
N GLY A 2 12.73 36.45 -3.35
CA GLY A 2 12.67 36.37 -4.79
C GLY A 2 11.61 37.29 -5.36
N THR A 3 11.48 37.22 -6.67
CA THR A 3 10.52 38.04 -7.43
C THR A 3 9.71 37.16 -8.36
N TYR A 4 8.49 37.57 -8.67
CA TYR A 4 7.70 36.89 -9.69
C TYR A 4 7.91 37.55 -11.06
N GLN A 5 8.39 36.77 -12.03
CA GLN A 5 8.44 37.17 -13.42
C GLN A 5 7.15 36.76 -14.12
N GLN A 6 6.55 37.69 -14.86
CA GLN A 6 5.42 37.38 -15.75
C GLN A 6 5.95 36.61 -16.97
N GLY A 7 5.39 35.43 -17.21
CA GLY A 7 5.56 34.64 -18.41
C GLY A 7 4.26 34.54 -19.20
N PHE A 8 4.36 34.16 -20.47
CA PHE A 8 3.19 33.89 -21.29
C PHE A 8 3.29 32.50 -21.90
N TRP A 9 2.33 31.64 -21.60
CA TRP A 9 2.26 30.30 -22.15
C TRP A 9 1.52 30.34 -23.49
N SER A 10 2.18 29.89 -24.56
CA SER A 10 1.65 29.94 -25.93
C SER A 10 0.75 28.74 -26.31
N GLY A 11 0.67 27.71 -25.45
CA GLY A 11 -0.04 26.46 -25.72
C GLY A 11 0.82 25.48 -26.54
N SER A 12 0.83 24.20 -26.17
CA SER A 12 1.69 23.17 -26.78
C SER A 12 1.03 22.37 -27.91
N GLY A 13 -0.14 22.80 -28.40
CA GLY A 13 -0.90 22.09 -29.43
C GLY A 13 -1.57 20.80 -28.91
N GLY A 14 -2.34 20.10 -29.74
CA GLY A 14 -2.99 18.84 -29.33
C GLY A 14 -4.39 19.01 -28.71
N THR A 15 -4.62 18.50 -27.49
CA THR A 15 -5.93 18.54 -26.81
C THR A 15 -6.34 19.98 -26.45
N ARG A 16 -7.64 20.24 -26.23
CA ARG A 16 -8.13 21.59 -25.88
C ARG A 16 -7.44 22.15 -24.63
N ALA A 17 -7.13 21.31 -23.66
CA ALA A 17 -6.39 21.71 -22.45
C ALA A 17 -4.95 22.13 -22.79
N ALA A 18 -4.24 21.41 -23.65
CA ALA A 18 -2.88 21.76 -24.06
C ALA A 18 -2.78 23.01 -24.96
N ARG A 19 -3.87 23.40 -25.63
CA ARG A 19 -3.97 24.65 -26.41
C ARG A 19 -4.26 25.90 -25.57
N ALA A 20 -4.52 25.75 -24.27
CA ALA A 20 -4.74 26.92 -23.41
C ALA A 20 -3.50 27.80 -23.44
N SER A 21 -3.69 29.10 -23.60
CA SER A 21 -2.64 30.12 -23.59
C SER A 21 -3.02 31.22 -22.61
N GLY A 22 -2.03 31.89 -22.04
CA GLY A 22 -2.28 32.95 -21.07
C GLY A 22 -1.07 33.31 -20.23
N PRO A 23 -1.18 34.39 -19.43
CA PRO A 23 -0.12 34.79 -18.53
C PRO A 23 0.00 33.82 -17.35
N TYR A 24 1.22 33.63 -16.87
CA TYR A 24 1.52 32.93 -15.62
C TYR A 24 2.64 33.68 -14.88
N ARG A 25 2.75 33.47 -13.57
CA ARG A 25 3.82 34.07 -12.75
C ARG A 25 4.81 32.98 -12.35
N ALA A 26 6.03 33.06 -12.86
CA ALA A 26 7.14 32.21 -12.44
C ALA A 26 7.87 32.87 -11.27
N TYR A 27 8.15 32.11 -10.22
CA TYR A 27 8.91 32.59 -9.08
C TYR A 27 10.41 32.44 -9.35
N ILE A 28 11.17 33.51 -9.20
CA ILE A 28 12.63 33.54 -9.35
C ILE A 28 13.22 33.82 -7.98
N PRO A 29 13.85 32.83 -7.33
CA PRO A 29 14.47 33.04 -6.04
C PRO A 29 15.71 33.91 -6.18
N ASP A 30 15.98 34.71 -5.16
CA ASP A 30 17.25 35.42 -5.08
C ASP A 30 18.40 34.42 -4.80
N PRO A 31 19.64 34.76 -5.19
CA PRO A 31 20.83 33.99 -4.82
C PRO A 31 21.00 33.87 -3.30
N LEU A 32 21.30 32.66 -2.81
CA LEU A 32 21.55 32.38 -1.39
C LEU A 32 22.72 33.18 -0.82
N HIS A 33 23.70 33.55 -1.65
CA HIS A 33 24.84 34.35 -1.20
C HIS A 33 24.44 35.73 -0.63
N TYR A 34 23.30 36.28 -1.07
CA TYR A 34 22.81 37.56 -0.58
C TYR A 34 21.87 37.43 0.63
N LEU A 35 21.49 36.21 1.01
CA LEU A 35 20.57 35.96 2.12
C LEU A 35 21.22 36.37 3.44
N SER A 36 20.61 37.33 4.13
CA SER A 36 21.01 37.78 5.45
C SER A 36 19.85 37.65 6.44
N PHE A 37 20.07 36.93 7.54
CA PHE A 37 19.07 36.72 8.57
C PHE A 37 19.72 36.51 9.93
N ALA A 38 18.98 36.85 10.98
CA ALA A 38 19.28 36.44 12.35
C ALA A 38 18.34 35.29 12.73
N LEU A 39 18.88 34.31 13.47
CA LEU A 39 18.05 33.30 14.10
C LEU A 39 17.26 33.94 15.25
N THR A 40 15.99 33.56 15.38
CA THR A 40 15.22 33.91 16.59
C THR A 40 15.70 33.07 17.77
N THR A 41 15.43 33.53 19.00
CA THR A 41 15.77 32.78 20.22
C THR A 41 15.19 31.36 20.20
N ASP A 42 13.96 31.19 19.70
CA ASP A 42 13.31 29.88 19.61
C ASP A 42 14.00 28.99 18.57
N THR A 43 14.37 29.55 17.41
CA THR A 43 15.07 28.79 16.36
C THR A 43 16.50 28.42 16.78
N GLU A 44 17.20 29.28 17.53
CA GLU A 44 18.51 28.94 18.12
C GLU A 44 18.40 27.81 19.14
N ALA A 45 17.36 27.82 19.97
CA ALA A 45 17.09 26.76 20.93
C ALA A 45 16.80 25.42 20.22
N LEU A 46 15.94 25.43 19.20
CA LEU A 46 15.65 24.25 18.37
C LEU A 46 16.89 23.74 17.64
N LEU A 47 17.75 24.63 17.12
CA LEU A 47 18.98 24.25 16.46
C LEU A 47 19.89 23.51 17.45
N ARG A 48 20.06 24.04 18.67
CA ARG A 48 20.87 23.39 19.71
C ARG A 48 20.29 22.04 20.11
N GLU A 49 18.96 21.94 20.25
CA GLU A 49 18.29 20.68 20.56
C GLU A 49 18.49 19.64 19.45
N ALA A 50 18.35 20.02 18.19
CA ALA A 50 18.61 19.15 17.05
C ALA A 50 20.07 18.67 17.00
N GLU A 51 21.03 19.57 17.26
CA GLU A 51 22.45 19.20 17.33
C GLU A 51 22.73 18.21 18.46
N LEU A 52 22.12 18.40 19.64
CA LEU A 52 22.25 17.47 20.77
C LEU A 52 21.58 16.11 20.48
N ALA A 53 20.42 16.11 19.84
CA ALA A 53 19.72 14.87 19.47
C ALA A 53 20.55 14.02 18.49
N ILE A 54 21.16 14.66 17.48
CA ILE A 54 22.06 14.00 16.54
C ILE A 54 23.32 13.50 17.24
N ALA A 55 23.97 14.33 18.06
CA ALA A 55 25.17 13.92 18.78
C ALA A 55 24.91 12.72 19.70
N GLY A 56 23.76 12.73 20.40
CA GLY A 56 23.34 11.61 21.22
C GLY A 56 23.03 10.37 20.38
N LEU A 57 22.41 10.52 19.20
CA LEU A 57 22.19 9.40 18.28
C LEU A 57 23.51 8.81 17.82
N ASP A 58 24.47 9.63 17.39
CA ASP A 58 25.79 9.18 16.95
C ASP A 58 26.52 8.43 18.07
N GLU A 59 26.45 8.91 19.31
CA GLU A 59 27.00 8.22 20.48
C GLU A 59 26.34 6.85 20.72
N ALA A 60 25.00 6.81 20.70
CA ALA A 60 24.23 5.58 20.91
C ALA A 60 24.49 4.54 19.80
N LEU A 61 24.58 5.00 18.54
CA LEU A 61 24.79 4.14 17.39
C LEU A 61 26.24 3.75 17.17
N ARG A 62 27.23 4.48 17.71
CA ARG A 62 28.67 4.22 17.48
C ARG A 62 29.08 2.75 17.57
N PRO A 63 28.61 1.94 18.54
CA PRO A 63 28.98 0.52 18.64
C PRO A 63 28.38 -0.36 17.54
N GLN A 64 27.30 0.07 16.89
CA GLN A 64 26.49 -0.72 15.96
C GLN A 64 26.23 -0.02 14.62
N LEU A 65 26.94 1.07 14.37
CA LEU A 65 26.69 2.01 13.27
C LEU A 65 26.69 1.32 11.91
N ALA A 66 27.66 0.42 11.70
CA ALA A 66 27.76 -0.38 10.48
C ALA A 66 26.54 -1.27 10.23
N LEU A 67 25.84 -1.71 11.28
CA LEU A 67 24.67 -2.58 11.18
C LEU A 67 23.38 -1.78 10.91
N ILE A 68 23.23 -0.61 11.55
CA ILE A 68 21.97 0.14 11.55
C ILE A 68 21.91 1.15 10.39
N SER A 69 23.03 1.73 9.98
CA SER A 69 23.06 2.75 8.92
C SER A 69 22.41 2.30 7.60
N PRO A 70 22.61 1.07 7.10
CA PRO A 70 21.94 0.62 5.87
C PRO A 70 20.41 0.55 6.00
N LEU A 71 19.91 0.20 7.18
CA LEU A 71 18.48 0.12 7.49
C LEU A 71 17.85 1.51 7.55
N LEU A 72 18.48 2.45 8.27
CA LEU A 72 18.04 3.84 8.34
C LEU A 72 18.04 4.49 6.95
N ARG A 73 19.08 4.24 6.14
CA ARG A 73 19.15 4.71 4.76
C ARG A 73 18.05 4.13 3.88
N SER A 74 17.77 2.84 4.01
CA SER A 74 16.70 2.19 3.24
C SER A 74 15.33 2.75 3.62
N SER A 75 15.13 3.03 4.90
CA SER A 75 13.90 3.67 5.43
C SER A 75 13.75 5.10 4.93
N GLU A 76 14.83 5.89 4.94
CA GLU A 76 14.86 7.25 4.40
C GLU A 76 14.51 7.30 2.90
N VAL A 77 15.11 6.38 2.12
CA VAL A 77 14.87 6.29 0.68
C VAL A 77 13.44 5.86 0.37
N ALA A 78 12.91 4.88 1.11
CA ALA A 78 11.53 4.44 0.96
C ALA A 78 10.56 5.58 1.26
N ALA A 79 10.76 6.31 2.37
CA ALA A 79 9.94 7.47 2.73
C ALA A 79 10.03 8.60 1.70
N SER A 80 11.24 8.89 1.21
CA SER A 80 11.45 9.84 0.12
C SER A 80 10.68 9.43 -1.14
N SER A 81 10.62 8.15 -1.49
CA SER A 81 9.82 7.67 -2.61
C SER A 81 8.31 7.69 -2.35
N TRP A 82 7.85 7.49 -1.11
CA TRP A 82 6.43 7.58 -0.74
C TRP A 82 5.86 8.99 -0.82
N ILE A 83 6.65 10.01 -0.49
CA ILE A 83 6.26 11.42 -0.67
C ILE A 83 5.91 11.70 -2.14
N GLU A 84 6.55 10.99 -3.07
CA GLU A 84 6.27 11.07 -4.52
C GLU A 84 5.17 10.06 -4.97
N GLY A 85 4.50 9.38 -4.05
CA GLY A 85 3.42 8.42 -4.33
C GLY A 85 3.87 6.99 -4.68
N ILE A 86 5.17 6.66 -4.60
CA ILE A 86 5.71 5.36 -5.02
C ILE A 86 5.73 4.38 -3.84
N THR A 87 4.72 3.51 -3.72
CA THR A 87 4.46 2.68 -2.51
C THR A 87 4.57 1.15 -2.70
N PRO A 88 5.78 0.59 -2.93
CA PRO A 88 5.97 -0.86 -2.93
C PRO A 88 5.96 -1.45 -1.51
N GLY A 89 5.63 -2.74 -1.37
CA GLY A 89 5.71 -3.44 -0.07
C GLY A 89 7.15 -3.72 0.37
N SER A 90 7.42 -3.81 1.68
CA SER A 90 8.78 -3.95 2.24
C SER A 90 9.57 -5.14 1.72
N GLN A 91 8.90 -6.28 1.48
CA GLN A 91 9.54 -7.42 0.85
C GLN A 91 10.06 -7.09 -0.56
N GLN A 92 9.30 -6.34 -1.35
CA GLN A 92 9.69 -5.94 -2.70
C GLN A 92 10.85 -4.94 -2.67
N ILE A 93 10.90 -4.05 -1.67
CA ILE A 93 12.04 -3.14 -1.45
C ILE A 93 13.31 -3.94 -1.11
N ALA A 94 13.21 -4.91 -0.21
CA ALA A 94 14.33 -5.79 0.16
C ALA A 94 14.88 -6.57 -1.06
N LEU A 95 13.99 -7.12 -1.88
CA LEU A 95 14.37 -7.83 -3.11
C LEU A 95 14.97 -6.88 -4.16
N ALA A 96 14.41 -5.68 -4.30
CA ALA A 96 14.92 -4.67 -5.24
C ALA A 96 16.31 -4.16 -4.82
N GLY A 97 16.57 -4.02 -3.52
CA GLY A 97 17.92 -3.71 -3.01
C GLY A 97 18.95 -4.79 -3.33
N LEU A 98 18.55 -6.07 -3.28
CA LEU A 98 19.41 -7.18 -3.70
C LEU A 98 19.66 -7.16 -5.22
N ALA A 99 18.65 -6.78 -6.00
CA ALA A 99 18.71 -6.76 -7.45
C ALA A 99 19.65 -5.72 -8.06
N ILE A 100 20.15 -4.78 -7.23
CA ILE A 100 21.18 -3.82 -7.65
C ILE A 100 22.46 -4.54 -8.05
N ASP A 101 22.81 -5.62 -7.35
CA ASP A 101 24.06 -6.36 -7.56
C ASP A 101 23.85 -7.75 -8.18
N GLU A 102 22.61 -8.28 -8.13
CA GLU A 102 22.28 -9.65 -8.52
C GLU A 102 21.08 -9.68 -9.46
N ASP A 103 21.05 -10.62 -10.38
CA ASP A 103 19.90 -10.82 -11.26
C ASP A 103 18.77 -11.56 -10.52
N VAL A 104 17.84 -10.79 -9.96
CA VAL A 104 16.68 -11.27 -9.16
C VAL A 104 15.38 -11.06 -9.94
N SER A 105 14.50 -12.07 -9.95
CA SER A 105 13.23 -11.99 -10.69
C SER A 105 12.02 -11.56 -9.83
N GLY A 106 10.95 -11.08 -10.48
CA GLY A 106 9.67 -10.82 -9.82
C GLY A 106 9.60 -9.51 -9.01
N ILE A 107 10.41 -8.51 -9.40
CA ILE A 107 10.42 -7.18 -8.78
C ILE A 107 9.46 -6.26 -9.50
N SER A 108 8.57 -5.61 -8.74
CA SER A 108 7.62 -4.63 -9.25
C SER A 108 8.33 -3.36 -9.74
N ALA A 109 7.76 -2.70 -10.76
CA ALA A 109 8.29 -1.43 -11.29
C ALA A 109 8.44 -0.35 -10.21
N SER A 110 7.49 -0.27 -9.26
CA SER A 110 7.56 0.65 -8.12
C SER A 110 8.73 0.35 -7.18
N ALA A 111 9.06 -0.93 -6.96
CA ALA A 111 10.21 -1.31 -6.13
C ALA A 111 11.55 -1.01 -6.81
N THR A 112 11.63 -1.16 -8.14
CA THR A 112 12.79 -0.72 -8.93
C THR A 112 13.03 0.79 -8.78
N LEU A 113 11.98 1.61 -8.80
CA LEU A 113 12.11 3.07 -8.59
C LEU A 113 12.66 3.42 -7.20
N VAL A 114 12.31 2.65 -6.15
CA VAL A 114 12.87 2.81 -4.80
C VAL A 114 14.34 2.37 -4.77
N ALA A 115 14.69 1.27 -5.44
CA ALA A 115 16.07 0.80 -5.54
C ALA A 115 16.98 1.82 -6.27
N ASN A 116 16.50 2.43 -7.35
CA ASN A 116 17.21 3.51 -8.03
C ASN A 116 17.46 4.70 -7.09
N ASN A 117 16.45 5.08 -6.29
CA ASN A 117 16.60 6.13 -5.30
C ASN A 117 17.65 5.77 -4.21
N LEU A 118 17.76 4.48 -3.85
CA LEU A 118 18.80 4.01 -2.93
C LEU A 118 20.20 4.15 -3.53
N VAL A 119 20.36 3.85 -4.82
CA VAL A 119 21.62 4.06 -5.54
C VAL A 119 22.00 5.54 -5.53
N VAL A 120 21.04 6.42 -5.85
CA VAL A 120 21.24 7.87 -5.87
C VAL A 120 21.66 8.41 -4.50
N ALA A 121 20.93 8.06 -3.43
CA ALA A 121 21.27 8.52 -2.08
C ALA A 121 22.69 8.10 -1.66
N ARG A 122 23.14 6.90 -2.05
CA ARG A 122 24.51 6.43 -1.80
C ARG A 122 25.54 7.17 -2.64
N GLN A 123 25.25 7.33 -3.94
CA GLN A 123 26.14 7.96 -4.90
C GLN A 123 26.40 9.43 -4.53
N VAL A 124 25.34 10.21 -4.32
CA VAL A 124 25.45 11.64 -4.00
C VAL A 124 26.23 11.84 -2.69
N THR A 125 25.87 11.11 -1.64
CA THR A 125 26.56 11.22 -0.34
C THR A 125 28.05 10.91 -0.47
N ARG A 126 28.41 9.84 -1.18
CA ARG A 126 29.81 9.43 -1.35
C ARG A 126 30.60 10.42 -2.20
N GLN A 127 30.10 10.74 -3.40
CA GLN A 127 30.77 11.66 -4.33
C GLN A 127 31.03 13.02 -3.67
N TRP A 128 30.05 13.55 -2.93
CA TRP A 128 30.11 14.90 -2.36
C TRP A 128 30.91 14.99 -1.06
N THR A 129 31.14 13.87 -0.38
CA THR A 129 32.05 13.81 0.77
C THR A 129 33.51 13.82 0.30
N ASP A 130 33.81 13.11 -0.80
CA ASP A 130 35.18 12.92 -1.29
C ASP A 130 35.68 14.09 -2.17
N GLN A 131 34.78 14.88 -2.76
CA GLN A 131 35.14 15.97 -3.67
C GLN A 131 35.46 17.28 -2.94
N THR A 132 36.30 18.12 -3.53
CA THR A 132 36.58 19.47 -3.00
C THR A 132 35.50 20.49 -3.39
N THR A 133 34.86 20.33 -4.54
CA THR A 133 33.91 21.30 -5.11
C THR A 133 32.78 20.54 -5.81
N LEU A 134 31.54 20.96 -5.57
CA LEU A 134 30.35 20.35 -6.14
C LEU A 134 30.02 20.93 -7.51
N ARG A 135 29.52 20.10 -8.44
CA ARG A 135 29.21 20.51 -9.82
C ARG A 135 27.77 20.18 -10.20
N ILE A 136 27.23 20.96 -11.13
CA ILE A 136 25.91 20.69 -11.74
C ILE A 136 25.88 19.30 -12.39
N SER A 137 26.99 18.85 -12.98
CA SER A 137 27.10 17.51 -13.56
C SER A 137 26.81 16.40 -12.55
N ASP A 138 27.16 16.59 -11.27
CA ASP A 138 26.94 15.59 -10.23
C ASP A 138 25.44 15.47 -9.90
N LEU A 139 24.73 16.61 -9.88
CA LEU A 139 23.28 16.65 -9.73
C LEU A 139 22.56 15.97 -10.91
N VAL A 140 23.03 16.23 -12.14
CA VAL A 140 22.49 15.60 -13.36
C VAL A 140 22.76 14.10 -13.38
N GLU A 141 23.95 13.66 -12.96
CA GLU A 141 24.29 12.24 -12.86
C GLU A 141 23.38 11.53 -11.85
N ALA A 142 23.19 12.14 -10.67
CA ALA A 142 22.27 11.65 -9.65
C ALA A 142 20.83 11.51 -10.18
N GLN A 143 20.33 12.51 -10.91
CA GLN A 143 19.01 12.46 -11.52
C GLN A 143 18.90 11.41 -12.63
N SER A 144 19.96 11.22 -13.42
CA SER A 144 19.99 10.24 -14.50
C SER A 144 19.96 8.80 -13.94
N SER A 145 20.72 8.54 -12.88
CA SER A 145 20.72 7.28 -12.13
C SER A 145 19.37 6.97 -11.48
N LEU A 146 18.56 7.99 -11.16
CA LEU A 146 17.21 7.81 -10.63
C LEU A 146 16.24 7.27 -11.68
N LEU A 147 16.43 7.65 -12.95
CA LEU A 147 15.51 7.44 -14.06
C LEU A 147 16.22 6.76 -15.26
N PRO A 148 16.86 5.59 -15.10
CA PRO A 148 17.65 4.96 -16.15
C PRO A 148 16.83 4.66 -17.41
N ASP A 149 15.55 4.31 -17.25
CA ASP A 149 14.65 3.98 -18.35
C ASP A 149 14.03 5.21 -19.04
N ARG A 150 14.37 6.43 -18.61
CA ARG A 150 13.81 7.68 -19.15
C ARG A 150 14.90 8.69 -19.55
N PRO A 151 15.79 8.35 -20.50
CA PRO A 151 16.91 9.21 -20.89
C PRO A 151 16.49 10.57 -21.46
N ARG A 152 15.26 10.67 -21.99
CA ARG A 152 14.71 11.94 -22.49
C ARG A 152 14.44 12.98 -21.39
N LEU A 153 14.38 12.55 -20.13
CA LEU A 153 14.16 13.43 -18.98
C LEU A 153 15.47 13.77 -18.26
N HIS A 154 16.61 13.33 -18.78
CA HIS A 154 17.92 13.57 -18.16
C HIS A 154 18.39 15.00 -18.40
N GLY A 155 19.09 15.56 -17.41
CA GLY A 155 19.67 16.90 -17.50
C GLY A 155 18.74 18.00 -16.99
N LEU A 156 19.28 19.23 -16.99
CA LEU A 156 18.50 20.42 -16.64
C LEU A 156 17.32 20.57 -17.60
N ARG A 157 16.15 20.95 -17.07
CA ARG A 157 14.98 21.17 -17.91
C ARG A 157 15.23 22.34 -18.86
N THR A 158 14.82 22.16 -20.11
CA THR A 158 14.81 23.20 -21.15
C THR A 158 13.43 23.81 -21.34
N GLU A 159 12.41 23.23 -20.71
CA GLU A 159 11.03 23.67 -20.76
C GLU A 159 10.55 24.13 -19.38
N GLN A 160 9.50 24.95 -19.36
CA GLN A 160 8.91 25.45 -18.12
C GLN A 160 8.16 24.33 -17.40
N ASN A 161 8.61 23.99 -16.20
CA ASN A 161 7.89 23.12 -15.28
C ASN A 161 6.88 23.91 -14.44
N TRP A 162 5.98 23.20 -13.77
CA TRP A 162 5.07 23.73 -12.75
C TRP A 162 4.62 22.61 -11.80
N ILE A 163 4.15 22.99 -10.61
CA ILE A 163 3.72 22.09 -9.54
C ILE A 163 2.26 22.41 -9.20
N GLY A 164 1.44 21.37 -9.13
CA GLY A 164 -0.01 21.48 -8.93
C GLY A 164 -0.73 22.05 -10.15
N GLY A 165 -2.06 22.01 -10.13
CA GLY A 165 -2.88 22.56 -11.22
C GLY A 165 -3.04 21.62 -12.43
N SER A 166 -2.89 22.16 -13.64
CA SER A 166 -3.14 21.45 -14.91
C SER A 166 -1.96 20.59 -15.31
N SER A 167 -2.17 19.43 -15.91
CA SER A 167 -1.08 18.60 -16.48
C SER A 167 -0.54 19.11 -17.83
N HIS A 168 -1.05 20.23 -18.34
CA HIS A 168 -0.72 20.70 -19.70
C HIS A 168 -0.19 22.13 -19.78
N HIS A 169 -0.37 22.94 -18.73
CA HIS A 169 0.03 24.34 -18.73
C HIS A 169 0.16 24.91 -17.31
N PRO A 170 0.98 25.96 -17.11
CA PRO A 170 1.23 26.55 -15.80
C PRO A 170 0.11 27.48 -15.28
N LEU A 171 -0.91 27.79 -16.09
CA LEU A 171 -1.91 28.84 -15.79
C LEU A 171 -2.69 28.66 -14.47
N ALA A 172 -2.82 27.43 -13.99
CA ALA A 172 -3.53 27.09 -12.75
C ALA A 172 -2.61 26.39 -11.74
N ALA A 173 -1.30 26.49 -11.93
CA ALA A 173 -0.34 25.83 -11.08
C ALA A 173 -0.32 26.47 -9.69
N ALA A 174 -0.17 25.64 -8.65
CA ALA A 174 0.04 26.11 -7.28
C ALA A 174 1.39 26.80 -7.16
N TYR A 175 2.38 26.32 -7.91
CA TYR A 175 3.70 26.91 -7.97
C TYR A 175 4.30 26.77 -9.36
N VAL A 176 4.92 27.83 -9.88
CA VAL A 176 5.69 27.80 -11.12
C VAL A 176 7.14 28.15 -10.79
N PRO A 177 8.10 27.20 -10.89
CA PRO A 177 9.51 27.46 -10.65
C PRO A 177 10.13 28.42 -11.69
N PRO A 178 11.39 28.84 -11.48
CA PRO A 178 12.07 29.77 -12.38
C PRO A 178 12.00 29.35 -13.86
N PRO A 179 11.98 30.29 -14.81
CA PRO A 179 12.18 29.92 -16.21
C PRO A 179 13.52 29.18 -16.44
N PRO A 180 13.58 28.23 -17.40
CA PRO A 180 14.78 27.40 -17.65
C PRO A 180 16.09 28.16 -17.75
N GLU A 181 16.07 29.35 -18.35
CA GLU A 181 17.23 30.21 -18.55
C GLU A 181 17.88 30.71 -17.24
N HIS A 182 17.15 30.66 -16.12
CA HIS A 182 17.68 31.03 -14.80
C HIS A 182 18.24 29.83 -14.03
N VAL A 183 17.90 28.60 -14.42
CA VAL A 183 18.18 27.39 -13.63
C VAL A 183 19.67 27.18 -13.42
N GLU A 184 20.48 27.28 -14.47
CA GLU A 184 21.92 27.03 -14.39
C GLU A 184 22.60 28.01 -13.42
N ARG A 185 22.35 29.31 -13.57
CA ARG A 185 22.90 30.35 -12.69
C ARG A 185 22.49 30.15 -11.23
N LEU A 186 21.23 29.78 -10.98
CA LEU A 186 20.72 29.54 -9.62
C LEU A 186 21.33 28.27 -9.00
N LEU A 187 21.59 27.24 -9.80
CA LEU A 187 22.30 26.05 -9.32
C LEU A 187 23.77 26.32 -9.03
N VAL A 188 24.44 27.15 -9.83
CA VAL A 188 25.82 27.59 -9.52
C VAL A 188 25.86 28.26 -8.16
N ASP A 189 24.99 29.23 -7.90
CA ASP A 189 24.90 29.90 -6.59
C ASP A 189 24.58 28.92 -5.44
N LEU A 190 23.65 27.98 -5.66
CA LEU A 190 23.31 26.97 -4.66
C LEU A 190 24.51 26.07 -4.30
N LEU A 191 25.29 25.65 -5.31
CA LEU A 191 26.47 24.81 -5.11
C LEU A 191 27.63 25.60 -4.49
N ASP A 192 27.84 26.85 -4.90
CA ASP A 192 28.80 27.76 -4.28
C ASP A 192 28.46 27.96 -2.80
N PHE A 193 27.19 28.19 -2.47
CA PHE A 193 26.72 28.29 -1.08
C PHE A 193 26.94 26.99 -0.30
N ALA A 194 26.74 25.83 -0.93
CA ALA A 194 27.01 24.52 -0.32
C ALA A 194 28.48 24.32 0.06
N ASP A 195 29.40 24.92 -0.69
CA ASP A 195 30.84 24.90 -0.40
C ASP A 195 31.28 25.92 0.67
N THR A 196 30.43 26.88 1.04
CA THR A 196 30.73 27.81 2.13
C THR A 196 30.64 27.17 3.52
N ARG A 197 31.25 27.82 4.52
CA ARG A 197 31.08 27.49 5.95
C ARG A 197 30.28 28.52 6.76
N ALA A 198 29.48 29.35 6.08
CA ALA A 198 28.80 30.51 6.67
C ALA A 198 27.70 30.16 7.68
N ALA A 199 27.06 28.99 7.54
CA ALA A 199 25.97 28.54 8.41
C ALA A 199 26.33 27.23 9.15
N SER A 200 25.56 26.93 10.20
CA SER A 200 25.61 25.60 10.84
C SER A 200 25.20 24.54 9.82
N PRO A 201 25.74 23.31 9.91
CA PRO A 201 25.43 22.22 8.98
C PRO A 201 23.94 21.95 8.78
N LEU A 202 23.14 22.01 9.84
CA LEU A 202 21.68 21.81 9.77
C LEU A 202 20.98 22.97 9.06
N VAL A 203 21.35 24.21 9.38
CA VAL A 203 20.80 25.39 8.71
C VAL A 203 21.18 25.38 7.23
N GLN A 204 22.43 25.04 6.91
CA GLN A 204 22.90 24.94 5.53
C GLN A 204 22.13 23.88 4.75
N ALA A 205 21.96 22.67 5.31
CA ALA A 205 21.19 21.60 4.66
C ALA A 205 19.72 21.99 4.45
N ALA A 206 19.10 22.65 5.42
CA ALA A 206 17.72 23.14 5.31
C ALA A 206 17.58 24.17 4.18
N LEU A 207 18.50 25.14 4.10
CA LEU A 207 18.47 26.20 3.09
C LEU A 207 18.73 25.65 1.69
N ILE A 208 19.72 24.76 1.54
CA ILE A 208 20.02 24.10 0.26
C ILE A 208 18.81 23.30 -0.21
N HIS A 209 18.18 22.54 0.68
CA HIS A 209 16.99 21.76 0.33
C HIS A 209 15.84 22.67 -0.14
N ALA A 210 15.49 23.70 0.64
CA ALA A 210 14.41 24.61 0.27
C ALA A 210 14.68 25.38 -1.04
N GLN A 211 15.92 25.81 -1.25
CA GLN A 211 16.32 26.50 -2.48
C GLN A 211 16.30 25.54 -3.67
N PHE A 212 16.79 24.30 -3.52
CA PHE A 212 16.77 23.30 -4.59
C PHE A 212 15.34 22.97 -5.03
N GLU A 213 14.43 22.72 -4.08
CA GLU A 213 13.01 22.48 -4.37
C GLU A 213 12.33 23.69 -5.01
N THR A 214 12.81 24.89 -4.70
CA THR A 214 12.32 26.15 -5.29
C THR A 214 12.82 26.33 -6.72
N ILE A 215 14.10 26.04 -7.00
CA ILE A 215 14.67 26.08 -8.36
C ILE A 215 14.01 25.02 -9.26
N HIS A 216 13.76 23.84 -8.70
CA HIS A 216 13.14 22.70 -9.36
C HIS A 216 13.79 22.41 -10.74
N PRO A 217 15.09 22.05 -10.75
CA PRO A 217 15.93 22.13 -11.96
C PRO A 217 15.66 21.07 -13.03
N PHE A 218 14.99 19.97 -12.69
CA PHE A 218 14.82 18.82 -13.58
C PHE A 218 13.37 18.66 -14.06
N ALA A 219 13.18 17.91 -15.15
CA ALA A 219 11.85 17.54 -15.63
C ALA A 219 11.12 16.59 -14.66
N ASP A 220 11.86 15.67 -14.03
CA ASP A 220 11.38 14.71 -13.02
C ASP A 220 12.55 14.36 -12.07
N GLY A 221 12.24 13.94 -10.84
CA GLY A 221 13.20 13.52 -9.84
C GLY A 221 13.60 14.58 -8.81
N ASN A 222 13.07 15.81 -8.92
CA ASN A 222 13.44 16.93 -8.06
C ASN A 222 13.34 16.61 -6.57
N GLY A 223 12.17 16.17 -6.08
CA GLY A 223 11.98 15.89 -4.66
C GLY A 223 12.95 14.82 -4.10
N ARG A 224 13.19 13.76 -4.88
CA ARG A 224 14.07 12.64 -4.46
C ARG A 224 15.54 13.06 -4.42
N VAL A 225 16.01 13.78 -5.44
CA VAL A 225 17.37 14.34 -5.44
C VAL A 225 17.49 15.38 -4.32
N GLY A 226 16.54 16.30 -4.20
CA GLY A 226 16.54 17.36 -3.19
C GLY A 226 16.60 16.83 -1.75
N ARG A 227 15.91 15.72 -1.44
CA ARG A 227 16.01 15.07 -0.13
C ARG A 227 17.31 14.30 0.06
N ALA A 228 17.86 13.68 -0.99
CA ALA A 228 19.20 13.07 -0.94
C ALA A 228 20.29 14.12 -0.63
N LEU A 229 20.14 15.35 -1.10
CA LEU A 229 21.05 16.46 -0.82
C LEU A 229 21.14 16.81 0.67
N ILE A 230 20.06 16.63 1.44
CA ILE A 230 20.06 16.90 2.88
C ILE A 230 21.16 16.11 3.57
N ASN A 231 21.14 14.78 3.40
CA ASN A 231 22.12 13.90 4.03
C ASN A 231 23.53 14.06 3.42
N ALA A 232 23.63 14.40 2.13
CA ALA A 232 24.93 14.68 1.50
C ALA A 232 25.62 15.92 2.08
N VAL A 233 24.89 17.00 2.31
CA VAL A 233 25.43 18.22 2.96
C VAL A 233 25.87 17.93 4.39
N LEU A 234 25.07 17.19 5.15
CA LEU A 234 25.41 16.84 6.53
C LEU A 234 26.67 15.95 6.61
N ALA A 235 26.79 14.96 5.71
CA ALA A 235 27.96 14.11 5.60
C ALA A 235 29.22 14.92 5.23
N ARG A 236 29.12 15.77 4.20
CA ARG A 236 30.23 16.66 3.76
C ARG A 236 30.72 17.59 4.86
N ARG A 237 29.84 18.01 5.77
CA ARG A 237 30.17 18.90 6.89
C ARG A 237 30.75 18.18 8.11
N GLY A 238 31.01 16.87 8.03
CA GLY A 238 31.59 16.07 9.10
C GLY A 238 30.65 15.89 10.28
N ARG A 239 29.32 15.99 10.06
CA ARG A 239 28.29 15.83 11.09
C ARG A 239 27.58 14.48 11.06
N GLN A 240 27.96 13.59 10.16
CA GLN A 240 27.52 12.20 10.18
C GLN A 240 28.75 11.31 9.97
N ASP A 241 29.24 10.67 11.04
CA ASP A 241 30.34 9.71 10.94
C ASP A 241 29.89 8.37 10.32
N ALA A 242 28.57 8.07 10.24
CA ALA A 242 28.00 7.08 9.32
C ALA A 242 26.46 6.87 9.39
N ALA A 243 25.69 7.52 10.28
CA ALA A 243 24.24 7.33 10.36
C ALA A 243 23.47 8.31 9.47
N THR A 244 22.84 7.80 8.41
CA THR A 244 21.87 8.56 7.62
C THR A 244 20.68 8.94 8.50
N LEU A 245 20.38 10.23 8.64
CA LEU A 245 19.20 10.68 9.38
C LEU A 245 17.96 10.44 8.52
N PRO A 246 16.94 9.74 9.03
CA PRO A 246 15.72 9.48 8.29
C PRO A 246 14.78 10.70 8.35
N ILE A 247 15.20 11.82 7.76
CA ILE A 247 14.45 13.09 7.77
C ILE A 247 13.18 12.99 6.92
N SER A 248 13.27 12.38 5.73
CA SER A 248 12.11 12.16 4.84
C SER A 248 11.02 11.33 5.51
N LEU A 249 11.41 10.45 6.42
CA LEU A 249 10.49 9.61 7.18
C LEU A 249 9.59 10.43 8.12
N VAL A 250 10.11 11.49 8.75
CA VAL A 250 9.28 12.43 9.53
C VAL A 250 8.54 13.41 8.63
N LEU A 251 9.18 13.93 7.57
CA LEU A 251 8.52 14.82 6.61
C LEU A 251 7.30 14.16 5.94
N MET A 252 7.34 12.85 5.70
CA MET A 252 6.19 12.07 5.23
C MET A 252 5.02 12.12 6.21
N THR A 253 5.27 12.06 7.52
CA THR A 253 4.21 12.09 8.54
C THR A 253 3.52 13.46 8.65
N ARG A 254 4.19 14.51 8.15
CA ARG A 254 3.76 15.92 8.21
C ARG A 254 3.92 16.61 6.84
N THR A 255 3.50 15.96 5.76
CA THR A 255 3.69 16.47 4.39
C THR A 255 3.05 17.86 4.19
N GLY A 256 1.92 18.13 4.85
CA GLY A 256 1.28 19.45 4.83
C GLY A 256 2.16 20.55 5.44
N ASP A 257 2.75 20.30 6.62
CA ASP A 257 3.65 21.27 7.28
C ASP A 257 4.93 21.49 6.46
N TYR A 258 5.45 20.43 5.86
CA TYR A 258 6.61 20.48 4.96
C TYR A 258 6.34 21.35 3.74
N ILE A 259 5.24 21.12 3.02
CA ILE A 259 4.85 21.92 1.84
C ILE A 259 4.59 23.37 2.26
N ALA A 260 3.84 23.60 3.33
CA ALA A 260 3.57 24.95 3.83
C ALA A 260 4.85 25.68 4.26
N GLY A 261 5.84 24.96 4.80
CA GLY A 261 7.16 25.49 5.11
C GLY A 261 7.92 25.95 3.87
N LEU A 262 7.94 25.13 2.81
CA LEU A 262 8.55 25.49 1.53
C LEU A 262 7.81 26.66 0.85
N GLU A 263 6.49 26.73 0.96
CA GLU A 263 5.70 27.87 0.47
C GLU A 263 6.04 29.16 1.23
N ARG A 264 6.15 29.11 2.56
CA ARG A 264 6.56 30.29 3.36
C ARG A 264 7.97 30.76 3.05
N PHE A 265 8.87 29.85 2.68
CA PHE A 265 10.22 30.19 2.22
C PHE A 265 10.22 31.01 0.92
N ARG A 266 9.14 30.91 0.12
CA ARG A 266 8.93 31.63 -1.14
C ARG A 266 8.09 32.88 -0.90
N PHE A 267 8.75 34.03 -0.79
CA PHE A 267 8.12 35.32 -0.49
C PHE A 267 8.78 36.45 -1.30
N GLU A 268 8.01 37.50 -1.56
CA GLU A 268 8.39 38.65 -2.40
C GLU A 268 8.94 39.81 -1.55
N ALA A 269 10.19 39.69 -1.11
CA ALA A 269 10.95 40.76 -0.46
C ALA A 269 12.46 40.52 -0.62
N GLY A 270 13.25 41.56 -0.36
CA GLY A 270 14.71 41.53 -0.51
C GLY A 270 15.39 40.51 0.42
N PRO A 271 16.59 40.03 0.05
CA PRO A 271 17.29 38.94 0.74
C PRO A 271 17.84 39.34 2.13
N ASP A 272 17.88 40.63 2.44
CA ASP A 272 18.30 41.24 3.72
C ASP A 272 17.12 41.81 4.54
N SER A 273 15.89 41.57 4.08
CA SER A 273 14.68 42.09 4.72
C SER A 273 14.30 41.34 6.00
N ILE A 274 13.51 42.01 6.86
CA ILE A 274 12.92 41.36 8.06
C ILE A 274 12.04 40.16 7.66
N ASP A 275 11.38 40.22 6.51
CA ASP A 275 10.59 39.12 5.97
C ASP A 275 11.44 37.91 5.58
N ALA A 276 12.67 38.14 5.11
CA ALA A 276 13.64 37.07 4.89
C ALA A 276 14.01 36.36 6.19
N GLY A 277 14.27 37.12 7.25
CA GLY A 277 14.45 36.55 8.59
C GLY A 277 13.25 35.70 9.01
N ARG A 278 12.01 36.22 8.88
CA ARG A 278 10.80 35.49 9.29
C ARG A 278 10.59 34.19 8.50
N ALA A 279 10.71 34.24 7.18
CA ALA A 279 10.50 33.08 6.32
C ALA A 279 11.55 31.99 6.54
N VAL A 280 12.83 32.38 6.68
CA VAL A 280 13.92 31.44 6.98
C VAL A 280 13.69 30.77 8.33
N ASN A 281 13.39 31.53 9.40
CA ASN A 281 13.13 30.96 10.72
C ASN A 281 11.90 30.04 10.73
N ALA A 282 10.84 30.38 9.99
CA ALA A 282 9.66 29.52 9.86
C ALA A 282 9.97 28.18 9.17
N TRP A 283 10.80 28.21 8.12
CA TRP A 283 11.26 26.98 7.47
C TRP A 283 12.18 26.15 8.39
N LEU A 284 13.11 26.83 9.09
CA LEU A 284 14.00 26.18 10.04
C LEU A 284 13.25 25.54 11.20
N ASP A 285 12.16 26.13 11.71
CA ASP A 285 11.33 25.50 12.75
C ASP A 285 10.80 24.13 12.29
N VAL A 286 10.22 24.05 11.09
CA VAL A 286 9.72 22.79 10.50
C VAL A 286 10.86 21.78 10.33
N PHE A 287 11.96 22.21 9.72
CA PHE A 287 13.09 21.32 9.40
C PHE A 287 13.81 20.81 10.66
N LEU A 288 14.05 21.66 11.65
CA LEU A 288 14.76 21.31 12.88
C LEU A 288 13.92 20.40 13.78
N ARG A 289 12.60 20.65 13.89
CA ARG A 289 11.69 19.73 14.59
C ARG A 289 11.63 18.38 13.92
N ALA A 290 11.54 18.35 12.59
CA ALA A 290 11.62 17.10 11.83
C ALA A 290 12.94 16.36 12.09
N THR A 291 14.05 17.10 12.17
CA THR A 291 15.37 16.54 12.48
C THR A 291 15.45 15.94 13.89
N ILE A 292 14.91 16.63 14.90
CA ILE A 292 14.85 16.13 16.29
C ILE A 292 14.02 14.84 16.35
N ASP A 293 12.82 14.86 15.78
CA ASP A 293 11.94 13.69 15.72
C ASP A 293 12.62 12.53 14.98
N SER A 294 13.31 12.80 13.87
CA SER A 294 14.06 11.79 13.11
C SER A 294 15.20 11.17 13.90
N ALA A 295 15.90 11.96 14.71
CA ALA A 295 16.95 11.44 15.58
C ALA A 295 16.38 10.50 16.66
N HIS A 296 15.23 10.85 17.25
CA HIS A 296 14.54 9.99 18.21
C HIS A 296 14.02 8.70 17.56
N GLN A 297 13.42 8.78 16.37
CA GLN A 297 12.94 7.61 15.64
C GLN A 297 14.09 6.68 15.24
N ALA A 298 15.21 7.23 14.78
CA ALA A 298 16.39 6.44 14.44
C ALA A 298 16.93 5.67 15.66
N ARG A 299 16.85 6.27 16.85
CA ARG A 299 17.19 5.57 18.11
C ARG A 299 16.22 4.45 18.44
N GLY A 300 14.91 4.68 18.32
CA GLY A 300 13.91 3.63 18.55
C GLY A 300 14.08 2.45 17.59
N ILE A 301 14.36 2.72 16.31
CA ILE A 301 14.68 1.67 15.32
C ILE A 301 15.93 0.88 15.72
N ALA A 302 16.96 1.56 16.25
CA ALA A 302 18.17 0.90 16.72
C ALA A 302 17.92 -0.04 17.90
N ASP A 303 17.12 0.40 18.87
CA ASP A 303 16.76 -0.39 20.05
C ASP A 303 15.95 -1.64 19.64
N ASP A 304 14.93 -1.47 18.78
CA ASP A 304 14.12 -2.58 18.26
C ASP A 304 14.96 -3.59 17.47
N VAL A 305 15.97 -3.13 16.71
CA VAL A 305 16.90 -4.00 15.99
C VAL A 305 17.77 -4.81 16.95
N GLU A 306 18.25 -4.22 18.05
CA GLU A 306 19.04 -4.97 19.02
C GLU A 306 18.20 -6.02 19.75
N GLU A 307 16.95 -5.70 20.06
CA GLU A 307 15.98 -6.67 20.61
C GLU A 307 15.80 -7.86 19.65
N LEU A 308 15.52 -7.58 18.37
CA LEU A 308 15.38 -8.61 17.33
C LEU A 308 16.64 -9.50 17.21
N ARG A 309 17.83 -8.89 17.28
CA ARG A 309 19.10 -9.65 17.26
C ARG A 309 19.26 -10.52 18.49
N GLY A 310 18.83 -10.03 19.66
CA GLY A 310 18.78 -10.80 20.90
C GLY A 310 17.91 -12.06 20.74
N GLU A 311 16.70 -11.90 20.20
CA GLU A 311 15.78 -13.01 19.93
C GLU A 311 16.38 -14.03 18.95
N TRP A 312 17.00 -13.56 17.88
CA TRP A 312 17.66 -14.41 16.89
C TRP A 312 18.83 -15.21 17.48
N ARG A 313 19.66 -14.58 18.32
CA ARG A 313 20.72 -15.28 19.05
C ARG A 313 20.14 -16.34 19.97
N ALA A 314 19.06 -16.04 20.68
CA ALA A 314 18.38 -17.01 21.54
C ALA A 314 17.81 -18.21 20.74
N LYS A 315 17.14 -17.96 19.61
CA LYS A 315 16.64 -19.01 18.69
C LYS A 315 17.77 -19.91 18.19
N LEU A 316 18.89 -19.31 17.76
CA LEU A 316 20.07 -20.05 17.29
C LEU A 316 20.70 -20.91 18.40
N THR A 317 20.87 -20.34 19.60
CA THR A 317 21.42 -21.03 20.77
C THR A 317 20.54 -22.22 21.17
N ALA A 318 19.22 -22.04 21.25
CA ALA A 318 18.27 -23.11 21.57
C ALA A 318 18.34 -24.26 20.55
N ARG A 319 18.40 -23.93 19.25
CA ARG A 319 18.50 -24.93 18.18
C ARG A 319 19.81 -25.71 18.23
N ARG A 320 20.92 -25.05 18.57
CA ARG A 320 22.23 -25.70 18.73
C ARG A 320 22.29 -26.63 19.93
N SER A 321 21.75 -26.21 21.07
CA SER A 321 21.62 -27.10 22.25
C SER A 321 20.78 -28.34 21.92
N ALA A 322 19.65 -28.19 21.22
CA ALA A 322 18.79 -29.29 20.82
C ALA A 322 19.45 -30.29 19.84
N THR A 323 20.52 -29.88 19.15
CA THR A 323 21.27 -30.72 18.20
C THR A 323 22.60 -31.22 18.77
N GLY A 324 22.83 -31.06 20.07
CA GLY A 324 24.07 -31.47 20.73
C GLY A 324 25.31 -30.67 20.32
N ARG A 325 25.12 -29.51 19.67
CA ARG A 325 26.20 -28.59 19.30
C ARG A 325 26.50 -27.64 20.45
N ARG A 326 27.67 -27.00 20.40
CA ARG A 326 28.00 -25.88 21.31
C ARG A 326 26.90 -24.81 21.22
N PRO A 327 26.24 -24.42 22.33
CA PRO A 327 25.12 -23.48 22.32
C PRO A 327 25.47 -22.17 21.64
N GLU A 328 26.58 -21.56 22.05
CA GLU A 328 27.08 -20.33 21.43
C GLU A 328 28.14 -20.62 20.35
N PRO A 329 27.91 -20.14 19.10
CA PRO A 329 28.94 -20.14 18.07
C PRO A 329 30.18 -19.35 18.48
N ARG A 330 31.31 -19.65 17.84
CA ARG A 330 32.41 -18.68 17.79
C ARG A 330 31.93 -17.42 17.06
N SER A 331 32.35 -16.24 17.52
CA SER A 331 31.96 -14.95 16.95
C SER A 331 32.35 -14.79 15.48
N ASP A 332 33.38 -15.49 15.02
CA ASP A 332 33.87 -15.51 13.64
C ASP A 332 33.15 -16.52 12.74
N ALA A 333 32.25 -17.34 13.29
CA ALA A 333 31.55 -18.38 12.54
C ALA A 333 30.67 -17.78 11.44
N ALA A 334 30.65 -18.42 10.27
CA ALA A 334 29.84 -17.99 9.13
C ALA A 334 28.36 -17.73 9.48
N VAL A 335 27.79 -18.54 10.39
CA VAL A 335 26.39 -18.37 10.85
C VAL A 335 26.17 -17.07 11.62
N VAL A 336 27.12 -16.64 12.46
CA VAL A 336 27.00 -15.38 13.22
C VAL A 336 27.17 -14.19 12.29
N ARG A 337 28.16 -14.27 11.39
CA ARG A 337 28.43 -13.21 10.41
C ARG A 337 27.25 -13.01 9.45
N ILE A 338 26.63 -14.09 8.99
CA ILE A 338 25.41 -14.02 8.17
C ILE A 338 24.25 -13.50 9.01
N LEU A 339 24.09 -13.94 10.26
CA LEU A 339 23.02 -13.48 11.14
C LEU A 339 23.05 -11.97 11.35
N ASP A 340 24.22 -11.40 11.63
CA ASP A 340 24.39 -9.96 11.81
C ASP A 340 24.15 -9.18 10.51
N ALA A 341 24.49 -9.77 9.35
CA ALA A 341 24.29 -9.15 8.05
C ALA A 341 22.81 -9.16 7.58
N LEU A 342 21.98 -10.06 8.10
CA LEU A 342 20.56 -10.17 7.71
C LEU A 342 19.71 -8.95 8.10
N VAL A 343 20.15 -8.17 9.09
CA VAL A 343 19.49 -6.90 9.45
C VAL A 343 19.63 -5.88 8.32
N GLN A 344 20.81 -5.82 7.69
CA GLN A 344 21.11 -4.91 6.58
C GLN A 344 20.58 -5.42 5.25
N THR A 345 20.68 -6.74 5.05
CA THR A 345 20.35 -7.43 3.81
C THR A 345 19.37 -8.56 4.14
N PRO A 346 18.08 -8.24 4.35
CA PRO A 346 17.08 -9.21 4.80
C PRO A 346 16.72 -10.26 3.76
N ALA A 347 17.17 -10.11 2.52
CA ALA A 347 17.14 -11.14 1.49
C ALA A 347 18.56 -11.37 0.96
N MET A 348 19.06 -12.60 1.08
CA MET A 348 20.46 -12.94 0.77
C MET A 348 20.58 -14.29 0.06
N SER A 349 21.43 -14.37 -0.96
CA SER A 349 21.84 -15.63 -1.59
C SER A 349 23.19 -16.11 -1.02
N THR A 350 23.62 -17.32 -1.39
CA THR A 350 24.98 -17.78 -1.07
C THR A 350 26.06 -16.90 -1.70
N ASP A 351 25.76 -16.34 -2.87
CA ASP A 351 26.68 -15.48 -3.61
C ASP A 351 26.77 -14.11 -2.93
N THR A 352 25.63 -13.58 -2.45
CA THR A 352 25.59 -12.38 -1.61
C THR A 352 26.42 -12.55 -0.35
N ALA A 353 26.29 -13.68 0.36
CA ALA A 353 27.06 -13.96 1.57
C ALA A 353 28.57 -14.07 1.27
N GLY A 354 28.93 -14.68 0.13
CA GLY A 354 30.32 -14.75 -0.32
C GLY A 354 30.91 -13.38 -0.63
N ARG A 355 30.17 -12.53 -1.34
CA ARG A 355 30.60 -11.18 -1.73
C ARG A 355 30.68 -10.22 -0.54
N LEU A 356 29.66 -10.18 0.31
CA LEU A 356 29.59 -9.25 1.44
C LEU A 356 30.48 -9.65 2.61
N LEU A 357 30.63 -10.96 2.85
CA LEU A 357 31.29 -11.47 4.06
C LEU A 357 32.56 -12.29 3.76
N GLY A 358 32.93 -12.52 2.50
CA GLY A 358 34.09 -13.35 2.15
C GLY A 358 33.94 -14.80 2.63
N ILE A 359 32.70 -15.30 2.74
CA ILE A 359 32.40 -16.66 3.22
C ILE A 359 32.38 -17.64 2.04
N ALA A 360 33.10 -18.74 2.14
CA ALA A 360 33.09 -19.78 1.10
C ALA A 360 31.67 -20.37 0.89
N PRO A 361 31.25 -20.70 -0.35
CA PRO A 361 29.89 -21.14 -0.64
C PRO A 361 29.40 -22.34 0.20
N ALA A 362 30.29 -23.30 0.50
CA ALA A 362 29.96 -24.45 1.34
C ALA A 362 29.66 -24.06 2.81
N ALA A 363 30.41 -23.08 3.34
CA ALA A 363 30.20 -22.54 4.68
C ALA A 363 28.91 -21.70 4.73
N ALA A 364 28.65 -20.88 3.70
CA ALA A 364 27.40 -20.11 3.58
C ALA A 364 26.17 -21.03 3.51
N ASN A 365 26.20 -22.07 2.69
CA ASN A 365 25.11 -23.07 2.61
C ASN A 365 24.86 -23.81 3.93
N THR A 366 25.92 -24.06 4.70
CA THR A 366 25.79 -24.71 6.01
C THR A 366 25.18 -23.76 7.03
N ALA A 367 25.64 -22.50 7.05
CA ALA A 367 25.10 -21.46 7.90
C ALA A 367 23.62 -21.16 7.59
N PHE A 368 23.25 -21.00 6.31
CA PHE A 368 21.86 -20.75 5.95
C PHE A 368 20.94 -21.92 6.30
N ARG A 369 21.37 -23.17 6.13
CA ARG A 369 20.60 -24.33 6.61
C ARG A 369 20.36 -24.27 8.11
N GLU A 370 21.38 -23.91 8.88
CA GLU A 370 21.27 -23.76 10.33
C GLU A 370 20.30 -22.61 10.72
N LEU A 371 20.31 -21.49 9.99
CA LEU A 371 19.38 -20.39 10.21
C LEU A 371 17.94 -20.72 9.80
N VAL A 372 17.74 -21.52 8.74
CA VAL A 372 16.43 -22.06 8.35
C VAL A 372 15.90 -22.99 9.44
N ASP A 373 16.75 -23.91 9.92
CA ASP A 373 16.42 -24.85 10.99
C ASP A 373 16.09 -24.14 12.32
N ALA A 374 16.70 -22.97 12.57
CA ALA A 374 16.39 -22.12 13.72
C ALA A 374 15.15 -21.23 13.52
N GLY A 375 14.52 -21.27 12.33
CA GLY A 375 13.34 -20.47 12.01
C GLY A 375 13.62 -18.96 11.82
N ILE A 376 14.87 -18.57 11.59
CA ILE A 376 15.30 -17.17 11.44
C ILE A 376 15.13 -16.69 10.00
N VAL A 377 15.39 -17.55 9.02
CA VAL A 377 15.21 -17.25 7.59
C VAL A 377 14.36 -18.29 6.89
N THR A 378 13.68 -17.87 5.83
CA THR A 378 12.92 -18.77 4.95
C THR A 378 13.62 -18.91 3.60
N ARG A 379 13.78 -20.15 3.12
CA ARG A 379 14.39 -20.44 1.81
C ARG A 379 13.35 -20.32 0.70
N ARG A 380 13.69 -19.62 -0.37
CA ARG A 380 12.96 -19.53 -1.64
C ARG A 380 13.88 -19.94 -2.78
N SER A 381 13.30 -20.34 -3.90
CA SER A 381 14.04 -20.56 -5.15
C SER A 381 13.74 -19.42 -6.11
N ASP A 382 14.77 -18.80 -6.65
CA ASP A 382 14.68 -17.80 -7.71
C ASP A 382 15.61 -18.21 -8.86
N ARG A 383 15.05 -18.48 -10.04
CA ARG A 383 15.79 -18.96 -11.23
C ARG A 383 16.82 -20.08 -10.93
N GLY A 384 16.48 -21.01 -10.05
CA GLY A 384 17.35 -22.12 -9.65
C GLY A 384 18.39 -21.79 -8.57
N ARG A 385 18.52 -20.53 -8.15
CA ARG A 385 19.34 -20.08 -7.02
C ARG A 385 18.53 -20.11 -5.72
N ALA A 386 19.21 -20.37 -4.60
CA ALA A 386 18.60 -20.35 -3.28
C ALA A 386 18.69 -18.93 -2.71
N LEU A 387 17.53 -18.36 -2.38
CA LEU A 387 17.39 -17.06 -1.75
C LEU A 387 16.85 -17.25 -0.33
N TYR A 388 17.49 -16.66 0.66
CA TYR A 388 17.12 -16.76 2.07
C TYR A 388 16.59 -15.42 2.54
N VAL A 389 15.38 -15.41 3.10
CA VAL A 389 14.68 -14.18 3.48
C VAL A 389 14.35 -14.19 4.98
N ALA A 390 14.87 -13.22 5.71
CA ALA A 390 14.55 -12.92 7.11
C ALA A 390 13.21 -12.17 7.17
N ARG A 391 12.11 -12.88 7.41
CA ARG A 391 10.78 -12.26 7.46
C ARG A 391 10.62 -11.31 8.65
N ASP A 392 11.21 -11.65 9.79
CA ASP A 392 11.12 -10.82 10.99
C ASP A 392 11.62 -9.37 10.73
N VAL A 393 12.64 -9.18 9.88
CA VAL A 393 13.12 -7.83 9.48
C VAL A 393 12.16 -7.15 8.50
N ILE A 394 11.52 -7.91 7.61
CA ILE A 394 10.50 -7.37 6.68
C ILE A 394 9.28 -6.92 7.47
N ASP A 395 8.81 -7.75 8.41
CA ASP A 395 7.66 -7.45 9.27
C ASP A 395 7.99 -6.28 10.21
N PHE A 396 9.23 -6.21 10.71
CA PHE A 396 9.74 -5.04 11.44
C PHE A 396 9.69 -3.78 10.58
N LEU A 397 10.17 -3.83 9.34
CA LEU A 397 10.11 -2.70 8.41
C LEU A 397 8.66 -2.29 8.13
N ASP A 398 7.76 -3.25 7.90
CA ASP A 398 6.32 -2.98 7.72
C ASP A 398 5.69 -2.37 8.98
N LEU A 399 6.08 -2.81 10.18
CA LEU A 399 5.57 -2.27 11.44
C LEU A 399 6.12 -0.87 11.73
N ALA A 400 7.42 -0.65 11.52
CA ALA A 400 8.04 0.66 11.61
C ALA A 400 7.32 1.62 10.65
N GLN A 401 7.10 1.21 9.40
CA GLN A 401 6.33 1.99 8.43
C GLN A 401 4.92 2.34 8.91
N ARG A 402 4.20 1.39 9.52
CA ARG A 402 2.85 1.63 10.07
C ARG A 402 2.86 2.60 11.25
N ARG A 403 3.84 2.49 12.15
CA ARG A 403 4.01 3.43 13.28
C ARG A 403 4.21 4.86 12.77
N LEU A 404 4.91 4.98 11.65
CA LEU A 404 5.25 6.24 11.00
C LEU A 404 4.16 6.78 10.05
N ALA A 405 3.01 6.10 9.91
CA ALA A 405 1.84 6.66 9.23
C ALA A 405 1.00 7.58 10.14
N SER A 406 1.43 7.80 11.39
CA SER A 406 0.78 8.66 12.39
C SER A 406 1.72 9.79 12.84
N PRO A 407 1.22 11.03 13.00
CA PRO A 407 2.03 12.17 13.44
C PRO A 407 2.55 12.06 14.89
N HIS A 408 2.02 11.11 15.67
CA HIS A 408 2.51 10.76 17.01
C HIS A 408 3.34 9.47 17.04
N PHE A 409 3.71 8.95 15.87
CA PHE A 409 4.60 7.79 15.69
C PHE A 409 4.15 6.51 16.42
N SER A 410 2.88 6.46 16.83
CA SER A 410 2.22 5.34 17.48
C SER A 410 0.73 5.41 17.18
N THR A 411 0.22 4.37 16.50
CA THR A 411 -1.21 4.23 16.22
C THR A 411 -2.04 3.94 17.47
N ALA A 412 -1.39 3.65 18.61
CA ALA A 412 -2.03 3.49 19.91
C ALA A 412 -2.24 4.82 20.66
N LEU A 413 -1.41 5.83 20.38
CA LEU A 413 -1.43 7.14 21.05
C LEU A 413 -2.15 8.22 20.23
N ALA A 414 -2.15 8.08 18.90
CA ALA A 414 -2.99 8.88 18.03
C ALA A 414 -3.45 8.08 16.83
N ALA A 415 -4.70 8.31 16.42
CA ALA A 415 -5.22 7.77 15.19
C ALA A 415 -4.26 8.15 14.04
N PRO A 416 -4.02 7.25 13.07
CA PRO A 416 -3.34 7.64 11.84
C PRO A 416 -4.03 8.89 11.28
N SER A 417 -3.34 9.70 10.48
CA SER A 417 -3.92 10.92 9.87
C SER A 417 -5.14 10.63 8.96
N ARG A 418 -5.53 9.35 8.83
CA ARG A 418 -6.82 8.85 8.34
C ARG A 418 -7.67 8.29 9.49
N PRO A 419 -8.97 8.61 9.55
CA PRO A 419 -9.80 8.37 10.74
C PRO A 419 -9.99 6.87 11.04
N ALA A 420 -9.77 6.50 12.30
CA ALA A 420 -10.25 5.25 12.91
C ALA A 420 -11.04 5.60 14.18
N PRO A 421 -12.33 5.21 14.30
CA PRO A 421 -13.13 5.51 15.50
C PRO A 421 -12.81 4.57 16.66
N ALA A 422 -12.86 5.09 17.90
CA ALA A 422 -12.66 4.32 19.13
C ALA A 422 -13.89 3.49 19.52
N LEU A 423 -13.63 2.35 20.19
CA LEU A 423 -14.61 1.35 20.61
C LEU A 423 -15.42 1.76 21.86
N PRO A 424 -16.77 1.65 21.84
CA PRO A 424 -17.56 1.46 23.06
C PRO A 424 -17.76 -0.03 23.37
N ARG A 425 -17.67 -0.38 24.66
CA ARG A 425 -17.83 -1.73 25.24
C ARG A 425 -19.24 -2.28 25.01
N GLY A 426 -19.32 -3.60 24.82
CA GLY A 426 -20.49 -4.31 24.31
C GLY A 426 -21.52 -4.78 25.34
N HIS A 427 -22.57 -5.40 24.79
CA HIS A 427 -23.41 -6.38 25.48
C HIS A 427 -23.48 -7.67 24.66
N THR A 428 -23.65 -8.79 25.36
CA THR A 428 -23.70 -10.15 24.83
C THR A 428 -25.12 -10.67 24.98
N LEU A 429 -25.67 -11.30 23.94
CA LEU A 429 -26.83 -12.18 24.05
C LEU A 429 -26.55 -13.50 23.31
N ALA A 430 -26.97 -14.59 23.94
CA ALA A 430 -26.70 -15.97 23.57
C ALA A 430 -27.63 -16.51 22.46
N ALA A 431 -27.22 -17.66 21.90
CA ALA A 431 -27.67 -18.32 20.67
C ALA A 431 -28.95 -19.17 20.77
N SER A 432 -29.55 -19.53 19.62
CA SER A 432 -30.13 -20.87 19.37
C SER A 432 -30.49 -21.11 17.89
N GLY A 433 -30.10 -22.26 17.31
CA GLY A 433 -30.83 -22.92 16.21
C GLY A 433 -30.12 -23.28 14.89
N ALA A 434 -28.83 -22.99 14.70
CA ALA A 434 -28.17 -23.25 13.41
C ALA A 434 -27.83 -24.74 13.19
N PRO A 435 -27.90 -25.27 11.95
CA PRO A 435 -27.45 -26.63 11.64
C PRO A 435 -25.97 -26.80 12.02
N VAL A 436 -25.65 -27.97 12.56
CA VAL A 436 -24.35 -28.27 13.18
C VAL A 436 -23.56 -29.17 12.23
N PHE A 437 -22.35 -28.75 11.88
CA PHE A 437 -21.41 -29.56 11.12
C PHE A 437 -20.91 -30.75 11.96
N SER A 438 -20.64 -31.88 11.30
CA SER A 438 -20.03 -33.04 11.91
C SER A 438 -18.66 -32.70 12.51
N GLU A 439 -18.20 -33.54 13.44
CA GLU A 439 -16.84 -33.43 13.97
C GLU A 439 -15.80 -33.58 12.86
N ALA A 440 -16.08 -34.43 11.86
CA ALA A 440 -15.23 -34.61 10.69
C ALA A 440 -15.08 -33.31 9.90
N ALA A 441 -16.19 -32.65 9.56
CA ALA A 441 -16.17 -31.35 8.86
C ALA A 441 -15.51 -30.25 9.70
N SER A 442 -15.76 -30.24 11.01
CA SER A 442 -15.19 -29.26 11.94
C SER A 442 -13.71 -29.49 12.26
N SER A 443 -13.18 -30.68 11.98
CA SER A 443 -11.75 -31.00 12.13
C SER A 443 -10.87 -30.37 11.05
N ILE A 444 -11.45 -29.98 9.90
CA ILE A 444 -10.73 -29.37 8.78
C ILE A 444 -10.36 -27.93 9.14
N TRP A 445 -9.09 -27.55 9.00
CA TRP A 445 -8.63 -26.18 9.29
C TRP A 445 -8.72 -25.26 8.07
N ALA A 446 -8.96 -23.97 8.30
CA ALA A 446 -8.87 -22.92 7.29
C ALA A 446 -7.75 -21.91 7.54
N LYS A 447 -7.47 -21.60 8.81
CA LYS A 447 -6.45 -20.62 9.25
C LYS A 447 -5.69 -21.17 10.46
N THR A 448 -4.44 -20.78 10.59
CA THR A 448 -3.54 -21.11 11.71
C THR A 448 -2.79 -19.85 12.12
N ASN A 449 -2.70 -19.58 13.42
CA ASN A 449 -1.90 -18.51 13.99
C ASN A 449 -0.81 -19.12 14.88
N ALA A 450 0.42 -19.18 14.35
CA ALA A 450 1.55 -19.82 15.01
C ALA A 450 2.02 -19.08 16.27
N GLN A 451 1.84 -17.75 16.34
CA GLN A 451 2.19 -16.96 17.52
C GLN A 451 1.24 -17.25 18.69
N ALA A 452 -0.05 -17.36 18.41
CA ALA A 452 -1.08 -17.65 19.41
C ALA A 452 -1.26 -19.15 19.67
N GLY A 453 -0.69 -20.04 18.84
CA GLY A 453 -0.92 -21.49 18.92
C GLY A 453 -2.37 -21.89 18.65
N THR A 454 -3.12 -21.09 17.89
CA THR A 454 -4.55 -21.31 17.63
C THR A 454 -4.82 -21.58 16.15
N TRP A 455 -5.90 -22.28 15.86
CA TRP A 455 -6.37 -22.52 14.50
C TRP A 455 -7.88 -22.34 14.44
N MET A 456 -8.39 -22.10 13.23
CA MET A 456 -9.82 -21.93 12.98
C MET A 456 -10.33 -23.04 12.05
N PRO A 457 -11.44 -23.72 12.41
CA PRO A 457 -12.12 -24.63 11.52
C PRO A 457 -12.56 -23.98 10.21
N LEU A 458 -12.53 -24.75 9.12
CA LEU A 458 -12.99 -24.32 7.82
C LEU A 458 -14.47 -23.95 7.85
N THR A 459 -15.30 -24.82 8.41
CA THR A 459 -16.74 -24.61 8.58
C THR A 459 -17.04 -23.27 9.26
N ARG A 460 -16.24 -22.93 10.28
CA ARG A 460 -16.33 -21.66 10.99
C ARG A 460 -16.04 -20.47 10.08
N HIS A 461 -14.89 -20.48 9.41
CA HIS A 461 -14.51 -19.41 8.49
C HIS A 461 -15.54 -19.22 7.36
N LEU A 462 -16.07 -20.30 6.81
CA LEU A 462 -17.12 -20.28 5.79
C LEU A 462 -18.41 -19.63 6.31
N THR A 463 -18.86 -20.00 7.51
CA THR A 463 -20.05 -19.36 8.12
C THR A 463 -19.84 -17.89 8.46
N ASP A 464 -18.62 -17.48 8.83
CA ASP A 464 -18.29 -16.08 9.05
C ASP A 464 -18.32 -15.30 7.72
N ALA A 465 -17.66 -15.81 6.69
CA ALA A 465 -17.64 -15.19 5.36
C ALA A 465 -19.06 -15.03 4.78
N ALA A 466 -19.92 -16.03 4.92
CA ALA A 466 -21.32 -15.96 4.52
C ALA A 466 -22.10 -14.86 5.29
N ALA A 467 -21.91 -14.78 6.61
CA ALA A 467 -22.57 -13.76 7.43
C ALA A 467 -22.09 -12.35 7.07
N VAL A 468 -20.77 -12.18 6.83
CA VAL A 468 -20.20 -10.92 6.36
C VAL A 468 -20.77 -10.53 5.00
N ALA A 469 -20.81 -11.47 4.04
CA ALA A 469 -21.35 -11.23 2.71
C ALA A 469 -22.82 -10.77 2.73
N GLY A 470 -23.64 -11.34 3.62
CA GLY A 470 -25.00 -10.87 3.87
C GLY A 470 -25.04 -9.41 4.36
N LEU A 471 -24.19 -9.05 5.32
CA LEU A 471 -24.09 -7.66 5.80
C LEU A 471 -23.58 -6.70 4.70
N LEU A 472 -22.64 -7.13 3.87
CA LEU A 472 -22.18 -6.35 2.72
C LEU A 472 -23.31 -6.11 1.73
N TRP A 473 -24.12 -7.12 1.43
CA TRP A 473 -25.30 -6.98 0.57
C TRP A 473 -26.33 -5.98 1.12
N ASP A 474 -26.59 -6.07 2.42
CA ASP A 474 -27.62 -5.27 3.08
C ASP A 474 -27.20 -3.80 3.27
N HIS A 475 -25.91 -3.56 3.56
CA HIS A 475 -25.44 -2.27 4.03
C HIS A 475 -24.39 -1.59 3.15
N TRP A 476 -23.67 -2.31 2.29
CA TRP A 476 -22.51 -1.78 1.57
C TRP A 476 -22.68 -1.78 0.04
N LEU A 477 -23.26 -2.84 -0.54
CA LEU A 477 -23.47 -2.92 -1.98
C LEU A 477 -24.50 -1.90 -2.47
N ALA A 478 -24.12 -1.15 -3.50
CA ALA A 478 -25.00 -0.19 -4.15
C ALA A 478 -26.17 -0.89 -4.85
N PRO A 479 -27.37 -0.27 -4.91
CA PRO A 479 -28.53 -0.86 -5.58
C PRO A 479 -28.29 -1.30 -7.03
N ASN A 480 -27.48 -0.58 -7.79
CA ASN A 480 -27.13 -0.97 -9.17
C ASN A 480 -26.32 -2.28 -9.22
N VAL A 481 -25.36 -2.46 -8.29
CA VAL A 481 -24.56 -3.68 -8.20
C VAL A 481 -25.45 -4.86 -7.83
N ARG A 482 -26.34 -4.69 -6.84
CA ARG A 482 -27.32 -5.72 -6.46
C ARG A 482 -28.18 -6.11 -7.65
N ARG A 483 -28.71 -5.13 -8.39
CA ARG A 483 -29.50 -5.35 -9.60
C ARG A 483 -28.76 -6.10 -10.69
N VAL A 484 -27.46 -5.85 -10.91
CA VAL A 484 -26.68 -6.60 -11.92
C VAL A 484 -26.51 -8.05 -11.48
N ILE A 485 -26.22 -8.30 -10.21
CA ILE A 485 -26.09 -9.67 -9.67
C ILE A 485 -27.43 -10.41 -9.71
N SER A 486 -28.53 -9.72 -9.39
CA SER A 486 -29.85 -10.32 -9.23
C SER A 486 -30.76 -10.28 -10.47
N LYS A 487 -30.29 -9.67 -11.57
CA LYS A 487 -31.11 -9.27 -12.73
C LYS A 487 -32.02 -10.37 -13.25
N ASP A 488 -31.45 -11.55 -13.44
CA ASP A 488 -32.10 -12.69 -14.10
C ASP A 488 -32.61 -13.72 -13.07
N LEU A 489 -32.40 -13.49 -11.78
CA LEU A 489 -32.84 -14.39 -10.71
C LEU A 489 -34.34 -14.19 -10.40
N PRO A 490 -35.11 -15.26 -10.13
CA PRO A 490 -36.56 -15.20 -10.02
C PRO A 490 -37.09 -14.24 -8.94
N GLU A 491 -36.45 -14.18 -7.78
CA GLU A 491 -36.84 -13.27 -6.69
C GLU A 491 -35.96 -12.02 -6.59
N GLY A 492 -35.20 -11.70 -7.64
CA GLY A 492 -34.38 -10.50 -7.71
C GLY A 492 -33.45 -10.36 -6.50
N ASP A 493 -33.51 -9.22 -5.80
CA ASP A 493 -32.58 -8.90 -4.71
C ASP A 493 -32.57 -9.93 -3.57
N ALA A 494 -33.68 -10.62 -3.32
CA ALA A 494 -33.75 -11.68 -2.31
C ALA A 494 -32.85 -12.87 -2.69
N ASP A 495 -32.95 -13.32 -3.94
CA ASP A 495 -32.09 -14.37 -4.48
C ASP A 495 -30.64 -13.93 -4.59
N GLY A 496 -30.39 -12.68 -5.01
CA GLY A 496 -29.03 -12.13 -5.08
C GLY A 496 -28.32 -12.12 -3.72
N ARG A 497 -29.04 -11.77 -2.65
CA ARG A 497 -28.52 -11.83 -1.27
C ARG A 497 -28.12 -13.24 -0.86
N VAL A 498 -29.00 -14.21 -1.14
CA VAL A 498 -28.77 -15.63 -0.83
C VAL A 498 -27.59 -16.15 -1.65
N LEU A 499 -27.54 -15.84 -2.94
CA LEU A 499 -26.47 -16.24 -3.85
C LEU A 499 -25.11 -15.75 -3.38
N VAL A 500 -24.95 -14.45 -3.08
CA VAL A 500 -23.67 -13.88 -2.64
C VAL A 500 -23.26 -14.45 -1.27
N SER A 501 -24.21 -14.63 -0.35
CA SER A 501 -23.94 -15.23 0.96
C SER A 501 -23.50 -16.69 0.85
N TRP A 502 -24.16 -17.47 -0.01
CA TRP A 502 -23.83 -18.86 -0.28
C TRP A 502 -22.48 -19.01 -0.95
N LEU A 503 -22.21 -18.25 -2.02
CA LEU A 503 -20.92 -18.29 -2.72
C LEU A 503 -19.76 -17.89 -1.80
N ALA A 504 -19.93 -16.87 -0.96
CA ALA A 504 -18.95 -16.53 0.08
C ALA A 504 -18.82 -17.66 1.12
N GLY A 505 -19.92 -18.31 1.45
CA GLY A 505 -19.98 -19.47 2.34
C GLY A 505 -19.37 -20.75 1.78
N VAL A 506 -19.04 -20.82 0.49
CA VAL A 506 -18.39 -21.99 -0.11
C VAL A 506 -17.09 -21.64 -0.84
N HIS A 507 -16.65 -20.38 -0.79
CA HIS A 507 -15.49 -19.90 -1.56
C HIS A 507 -14.22 -20.72 -1.30
N ASP A 508 -14.03 -21.15 -0.06
CA ASP A 508 -12.85 -21.86 0.42
C ASP A 508 -13.09 -23.37 0.52
N ILE A 509 -14.15 -23.93 -0.08
CA ILE A 509 -14.46 -25.37 -0.02
C ILE A 509 -13.31 -26.25 -0.54
N GLY A 510 -12.48 -25.73 -1.45
CA GLY A 510 -11.27 -26.43 -1.89
C GLY A 510 -10.22 -26.66 -0.79
N LYS A 511 -10.38 -26.06 0.40
CA LYS A 511 -9.60 -26.39 1.59
C LYS A 511 -10.01 -27.70 2.25
N ALA A 512 -11.24 -28.17 2.02
CA ALA A 512 -11.73 -29.48 2.44
C ALA A 512 -11.19 -30.60 1.54
N THR A 513 -9.88 -30.59 1.28
CA THR A 513 -9.22 -31.54 0.37
C THR A 513 -7.90 -32.01 0.97
N PRO A 514 -7.41 -33.20 0.60
CA PRO A 514 -6.08 -33.66 1.00
C PRO A 514 -4.99 -32.67 0.61
N GLY A 515 -5.08 -32.07 -0.59
CA GLY A 515 -4.08 -31.15 -1.13
C GLY A 515 -3.92 -29.86 -0.32
N PHE A 516 -4.97 -29.41 0.38
CA PHE A 516 -4.86 -28.31 1.32
C PHE A 516 -4.50 -28.79 2.73
N ALA A 517 -5.15 -29.85 3.22
CA ALA A 517 -4.96 -30.37 4.57
C ALA A 517 -3.49 -30.67 4.89
N VAL A 518 -2.74 -31.29 3.97
CA VAL A 518 -1.31 -31.61 4.15
C VAL A 518 -0.42 -30.39 4.41
N LYS A 519 -0.87 -29.19 4.05
CA LYS A 519 -0.14 -27.94 4.31
C LYS A 519 -0.04 -27.64 5.81
N ALA A 520 -0.83 -28.29 6.67
CA ALA A 520 -0.64 -28.24 8.12
C ALA A 520 0.79 -28.65 8.54
N ARG A 521 1.43 -29.58 7.81
CA ARG A 521 2.84 -29.96 8.04
C ARG A 521 3.83 -28.83 7.79
N MET A 522 3.43 -27.82 7.04
CA MET A 522 4.23 -26.64 6.73
C MET A 522 4.05 -25.53 7.77
N ALA A 523 3.02 -25.63 8.63
CA ALA A 523 2.73 -24.69 9.69
C ALA A 523 3.35 -25.18 11.01
N PRO A 524 4.34 -24.45 11.59
CA PRO A 524 4.97 -24.85 12.84
C PRO A 524 3.94 -25.04 13.97
N GLY A 525 3.99 -26.18 14.65
CA GLY A 525 3.10 -26.47 15.79
C GLY A 525 1.71 -27.02 15.45
N PHE A 526 1.37 -27.21 14.16
CA PHE A 526 0.03 -27.66 13.74
C PHE A 526 0.03 -29.00 12.99
N GLY A 527 1.10 -29.79 13.12
CA GLY A 527 1.19 -31.12 12.50
C GLY A 527 0.11 -32.09 12.98
N ASP A 528 -0.35 -31.92 14.23
CA ASP A 528 -1.39 -32.73 14.88
C ASP A 528 -2.77 -32.56 14.24
N LEU A 529 -3.01 -31.48 13.47
CA LEU A 529 -4.27 -31.29 12.76
C LEU A 529 -4.56 -32.42 11.76
N LEU A 530 -3.52 -33.00 11.16
CA LEU A 530 -3.68 -34.17 10.30
C LEU A 530 -4.08 -35.42 11.07
N ASP A 531 -3.55 -35.60 12.27
CA ASP A 531 -3.89 -36.74 13.12
C ASP A 531 -5.34 -36.64 13.59
N ARG A 532 -5.81 -35.42 13.93
CA ARG A 532 -7.22 -35.13 14.25
C ARG A 532 -8.14 -35.45 13.07
N MET A 533 -7.80 -35.01 11.86
CA MET A 533 -8.55 -35.34 10.65
C MET A 533 -8.56 -36.85 10.39
N ALA A 534 -7.42 -37.53 10.56
CA ALA A 534 -7.29 -38.96 10.35
C ALA A 534 -8.17 -39.80 11.29
N GLN A 535 -8.44 -39.32 12.52
CA GLN A 535 -9.39 -39.98 13.44
C GLN A 535 -10.82 -40.07 12.88
N HIS A 536 -11.17 -39.18 11.95
CA HIS A 536 -12.45 -39.18 11.24
C HIS A 536 -12.37 -39.78 9.82
N GLY A 537 -11.28 -40.49 9.49
CA GLY A 537 -11.08 -41.11 8.18
C GLY A 537 -10.61 -40.16 7.07
N LEU A 538 -10.33 -38.89 7.39
CA LEU A 538 -9.81 -37.88 6.45
C LEU A 538 -8.30 -38.03 6.27
N VAL A 539 -7.90 -39.14 5.64
CA VAL A 539 -6.49 -39.48 5.43
C VAL A 539 -5.94 -38.75 4.21
N CYS A 540 -4.70 -38.27 4.31
CA CYS A 540 -3.99 -37.59 3.23
C CYS A 540 -2.93 -38.50 2.58
N PRO A 541 -2.71 -38.40 1.25
CA PRO A 541 -1.59 -39.07 0.60
C PRO A 541 -0.23 -38.64 1.18
N PRO A 542 0.81 -39.49 1.09
CA PRO A 542 2.15 -39.11 1.50
C PRO A 542 2.64 -37.86 0.77
N TYR A 543 3.00 -36.82 1.53
CA TYR A 543 3.55 -35.57 1.00
C TYR A 543 4.86 -35.22 1.70
N ALA A 544 5.91 -35.00 0.92
CA ALA A 544 7.21 -34.55 1.39
C ALA A 544 7.32 -33.02 1.30
N VAL A 545 7.40 -32.36 2.46
CA VAL A 545 7.57 -30.91 2.55
C VAL A 545 8.89 -30.50 1.88
N GLY A 546 8.84 -29.56 0.94
CA GLY A 546 10.01 -29.08 0.18
C GLY A 546 10.37 -29.90 -1.06
N GLY A 547 9.56 -30.90 -1.43
CA GLY A 547 9.71 -31.64 -2.70
C GLY A 547 9.35 -30.81 -3.95
N ALA A 548 9.69 -31.32 -5.14
CA ALA A 548 9.39 -30.68 -6.41
C ALA A 548 7.90 -30.69 -6.80
N PHE A 549 7.10 -31.53 -6.14
CA PHE A 549 5.67 -31.66 -6.42
C PHE A 549 4.88 -30.46 -5.90
N LYS A 550 4.21 -29.74 -6.82
CA LYS A 550 3.33 -28.62 -6.50
C LYS A 550 1.90 -29.11 -6.28
N LEU A 551 1.34 -28.80 -5.12
CA LEU A 551 -0.05 -29.08 -4.77
C LEU A 551 -1.00 -28.18 -5.57
N PRO A 552 -2.16 -28.68 -6.02
CA PRO A 552 -3.16 -27.85 -6.70
C PRO A 552 -3.67 -26.73 -5.78
N PRO A 553 -3.80 -25.48 -6.29
CA PRO A 553 -4.41 -24.38 -5.55
C PRO A 553 -5.86 -24.69 -5.16
N HIS A 554 -6.26 -24.32 -3.94
CA HIS A 554 -7.58 -24.67 -3.41
C HIS A 554 -8.71 -23.96 -4.15
N CYS A 555 -8.52 -22.75 -4.68
CA CYS A 555 -9.54 -22.07 -5.48
C CYS A 555 -9.95 -22.87 -6.73
N ARG A 556 -8.99 -23.53 -7.41
CA ARG A 556 -9.25 -24.37 -8.59
C ARG A 556 -10.08 -25.59 -8.23
N ILE A 557 -9.70 -26.25 -7.14
CA ILE A 557 -10.43 -27.41 -6.64
C ILE A 557 -11.83 -27.00 -6.18
N GLY A 558 -11.94 -25.86 -5.50
CA GLY A 558 -13.23 -25.32 -5.03
C GLY A 558 -14.21 -25.09 -6.17
N GLN A 559 -13.77 -24.44 -7.26
CA GLN A 559 -14.61 -24.26 -8.45
C GLN A 559 -15.05 -25.61 -9.05
N ALA A 560 -14.13 -26.57 -9.18
CA ALA A 560 -14.47 -27.89 -9.72
C ALA A 560 -15.46 -28.65 -8.82
N LEU A 561 -15.29 -28.60 -7.51
CA LEU A 561 -16.17 -29.24 -6.53
C LEU A 561 -17.58 -28.65 -6.57
N VAL A 562 -17.71 -27.32 -6.56
CA VAL A 562 -19.02 -26.65 -6.61
C VAL A 562 -19.73 -26.95 -7.93
N ALA A 563 -19.04 -26.89 -9.06
CA ALA A 563 -19.63 -27.24 -10.35
C ALA A 563 -20.12 -28.70 -10.36
N SER A 564 -19.29 -29.65 -9.93
CA SER A 564 -19.65 -31.06 -9.86
C SER A 564 -20.82 -31.32 -8.91
N TRP A 565 -20.88 -30.63 -7.77
CA TRP A 565 -21.96 -30.77 -6.79
C TRP A 565 -23.29 -30.24 -7.34
N LEU A 566 -23.27 -29.08 -8.01
CA LEU A 566 -24.46 -28.53 -8.68
C LEU A 566 -24.98 -29.43 -9.80
N GLU A 567 -24.10 -30.06 -10.57
CA GLU A 567 -24.48 -31.02 -11.62
C GLU A 567 -25.11 -32.29 -11.02
N THR A 568 -24.46 -32.88 -10.03
CA THR A 568 -24.82 -34.21 -9.51
C THR A 568 -25.99 -34.18 -8.53
N GLN A 569 -26.04 -33.19 -7.64
CA GLN A 569 -27.06 -33.10 -6.58
C GLN A 569 -28.24 -32.21 -6.96
N HIS A 570 -28.03 -31.23 -7.85
CA HIS A 570 -29.06 -30.26 -8.23
C HIS A 570 -29.45 -30.31 -9.72
N GLY A 571 -28.87 -31.23 -10.50
CA GLY A 571 -29.26 -31.48 -11.90
C GLY A 571 -28.99 -30.29 -12.83
N MET A 572 -28.13 -29.35 -12.44
CA MET A 572 -27.76 -28.23 -13.30
C MET A 572 -26.96 -28.72 -14.51
N SER A 573 -27.14 -28.09 -15.67
CA SER A 573 -26.28 -28.39 -16.82
C SER A 573 -24.84 -27.96 -16.52
N HIS A 574 -23.87 -28.61 -17.16
CA HIS A 574 -22.45 -28.33 -16.96
C HIS A 574 -22.08 -26.86 -17.13
N ASP A 575 -22.65 -26.21 -18.17
CA ASP A 575 -22.38 -24.80 -18.46
C ASP A 575 -22.91 -23.89 -17.35
N ILE A 576 -24.14 -24.12 -16.88
CA ILE A 576 -24.76 -23.33 -15.81
C ILE A 576 -24.00 -23.56 -14.49
N ALA A 577 -23.77 -24.81 -14.11
CA ALA A 577 -23.02 -25.16 -12.90
C ALA A 577 -21.64 -24.49 -12.88
N THR A 578 -20.94 -24.49 -14.02
CA THR A 578 -19.65 -23.82 -14.17
C THR A 578 -19.76 -22.31 -13.94
N MET A 579 -20.77 -21.64 -14.51
CA MET A 579 -20.97 -20.19 -14.33
C MET A 579 -21.18 -19.81 -12.85
N TYR A 580 -21.96 -20.59 -12.09
CA TYR A 580 -22.14 -20.35 -10.64
C TYR A 580 -20.88 -20.69 -9.83
N ALA A 581 -20.01 -21.56 -10.33
CA ALA A 581 -18.76 -21.92 -9.65
C ALA A 581 -17.60 -20.95 -9.94
N VAL A 582 -17.64 -20.14 -11.00
CA VAL A 582 -16.57 -19.16 -11.33
C VAL A 582 -16.26 -18.22 -10.16
N PRO A 583 -17.24 -17.62 -9.45
CA PRO A 583 -16.94 -16.74 -8.32
C PRO A 583 -16.14 -17.41 -7.20
N VAL A 584 -16.36 -18.71 -6.98
CA VAL A 584 -15.59 -19.53 -6.03
C VAL A 584 -14.15 -19.73 -6.52
N GLY A 585 -13.92 -19.90 -7.82
CA GLY A 585 -12.56 -19.98 -8.38
C GLY A 585 -11.81 -18.65 -8.36
N MET A 586 -12.54 -17.54 -8.49
CA MET A 586 -11.98 -16.20 -8.69
C MET A 586 -11.60 -15.46 -7.39
N HIS A 587 -11.90 -15.98 -6.20
CA HIS A 587 -11.72 -15.26 -4.94
C HIS A 587 -10.25 -14.89 -4.57
N HIS A 588 -9.25 -15.35 -5.33
CA HIS A 588 -7.85 -14.86 -5.25
C HIS A 588 -7.47 -13.89 -6.38
N GLY A 589 -8.45 -13.36 -7.09
CA GLY A 589 -8.31 -12.31 -8.11
C GLY A 589 -8.24 -12.78 -9.56
N VAL A 590 -8.03 -14.07 -9.83
CA VAL A 590 -7.97 -14.62 -11.19
C VAL A 590 -8.77 -15.92 -11.27
N PRO A 591 -9.73 -16.05 -12.21
CA PRO A 591 -10.46 -17.30 -12.39
C PRO A 591 -9.55 -18.38 -13.00
N PRO A 592 -9.64 -19.64 -12.54
CA PRO A 592 -8.99 -20.79 -13.16
C PRO A 592 -9.32 -20.90 -14.65
N THR A 593 -8.32 -21.23 -15.46
CA THR A 593 -8.54 -21.56 -16.88
C THR A 593 -9.11 -22.97 -17.04
N SER A 594 -9.77 -23.25 -18.17
CA SER A 594 -10.30 -24.58 -18.49
C SER A 594 -9.21 -25.67 -18.49
N ILE A 595 -7.99 -25.33 -18.93
CA ILE A 595 -6.82 -26.23 -18.91
C ILE A 595 -6.44 -26.58 -17.47
N GLU A 596 -6.41 -25.58 -16.58
CA GLU A 596 -6.06 -25.79 -15.17
C GLU A 596 -7.12 -26.60 -14.41
N LEU A 597 -8.40 -26.46 -14.78
CA LEU A 597 -9.48 -27.30 -14.25
C LEU A 597 -9.39 -28.72 -14.79
N ALA A 598 -9.04 -28.90 -16.07
CA ALA A 598 -8.85 -30.22 -16.66
C ALA A 598 -7.69 -30.99 -16.01
N ASP A 599 -6.60 -30.32 -15.63
CA ASP A 599 -5.45 -30.93 -14.93
C ASP A 599 -5.85 -31.62 -13.61
N LEU A 600 -6.94 -31.17 -12.96
CA LEU A 600 -7.43 -31.78 -11.71
C LEU A 600 -7.87 -33.24 -11.91
N ARG A 601 -8.30 -33.62 -13.12
CA ARG A 601 -8.67 -35.02 -13.44
C ARG A 601 -7.48 -35.96 -13.35
N HIS A 602 -6.25 -35.45 -13.45
CA HIS A 602 -5.01 -36.21 -13.32
C HIS A 602 -4.42 -36.15 -11.91
N ARG A 603 -5.07 -35.44 -10.98
CA ARG A 603 -4.61 -35.22 -9.60
C ARG A 603 -5.69 -35.57 -8.57
N ARG A 604 -6.51 -36.58 -8.87
CA ARG A 604 -7.71 -36.94 -8.11
C ARG A 604 -7.41 -37.21 -6.64
N GLU A 605 -6.24 -37.76 -6.34
CA GLU A 605 -5.78 -38.08 -4.99
C GLU A 605 -5.63 -36.84 -4.10
N TRP A 606 -5.43 -35.65 -4.69
CA TRP A 606 -5.31 -34.38 -3.96
C TRP A 606 -6.62 -33.60 -3.87
N THR A 607 -7.63 -33.98 -4.65
CA THR A 607 -8.96 -33.36 -4.65
C THR A 607 -9.92 -33.99 -3.65
N GLY A 608 -9.61 -35.19 -3.14
CA GLY A 608 -10.54 -35.97 -2.31
C GLY A 608 -11.49 -36.87 -3.12
N SER A 609 -11.49 -36.76 -4.46
CA SER A 609 -12.36 -37.57 -5.35
C SER A 609 -12.15 -39.08 -5.24
N ASP A 610 -10.98 -39.53 -4.80
CA ASP A 610 -10.63 -40.95 -4.63
C ASP A 610 -10.89 -41.47 -3.21
N ALA A 611 -11.34 -40.61 -2.29
CA ALA A 611 -11.47 -40.92 -0.87
C ALA A 611 -12.91 -40.62 -0.38
N PRO A 612 -13.73 -41.66 -0.11
CA PRO A 612 -15.14 -41.49 0.25
C PRO A 612 -15.38 -40.58 1.47
N ALA A 613 -14.49 -40.60 2.46
CA ALA A 613 -14.59 -39.74 3.63
C ALA A 613 -14.44 -38.25 3.29
N TRP A 614 -13.52 -37.90 2.38
CA TRP A 614 -13.35 -36.52 1.90
C TRP A 614 -14.55 -36.08 1.08
N GLY A 615 -15.03 -36.92 0.15
CA GLY A 615 -16.24 -36.63 -0.64
C GLY A 615 -17.46 -36.41 0.25
N GLY A 616 -17.68 -37.27 1.25
CA GLY A 616 -18.79 -37.14 2.18
C GLY A 616 -18.77 -35.83 2.99
N VAL A 617 -17.59 -35.40 3.45
CA VAL A 617 -17.46 -34.12 4.18
C VAL A 617 -17.59 -32.92 3.24
N GLN A 618 -17.10 -33.00 2.01
CA GLN A 618 -17.28 -31.95 1.00
C GLN A 618 -18.76 -31.74 0.70
N ASP A 619 -19.50 -32.82 0.46
CA ASP A 619 -20.95 -32.80 0.22
C ASP A 619 -21.70 -32.28 1.45
N GLU A 620 -21.31 -32.70 2.65
CA GLU A 620 -21.88 -32.21 3.92
C GLU A 620 -21.72 -30.69 4.07
N ILE A 621 -20.50 -30.17 3.84
CA ILE A 621 -20.23 -28.74 3.98
C ILE A 621 -21.03 -27.94 2.95
N LEU A 622 -21.03 -28.36 1.68
CA LEU A 622 -21.78 -27.67 0.61
C LEU A 622 -23.28 -27.65 0.90
N THR A 623 -23.85 -28.80 1.27
CA THR A 623 -25.27 -28.95 1.59
C THR A 623 -25.65 -28.13 2.82
N THR A 624 -24.85 -28.21 3.89
CA THR A 624 -25.10 -27.47 5.13
C THR A 624 -24.98 -25.97 4.91
N MET A 625 -24.00 -25.51 4.13
CA MET A 625 -23.88 -24.09 3.77
C MET A 625 -25.04 -23.61 2.89
N ALA A 626 -25.56 -24.46 2.00
CA ALA A 626 -26.78 -24.16 1.26
C ALA A 626 -27.97 -23.94 2.22
N VAL A 627 -28.14 -24.81 3.23
CA VAL A 627 -29.19 -24.65 4.26
C VAL A 627 -28.99 -23.40 5.14
N ILE A 628 -27.76 -23.15 5.63
CA ILE A 628 -27.44 -21.99 6.48
C ILE A 628 -27.76 -20.67 5.79
N THR A 629 -27.51 -20.61 4.47
CA THR A 629 -27.70 -19.39 3.67
C THR A 629 -29.09 -19.31 3.03
N GLY A 630 -29.85 -20.41 3.02
CA GLY A 630 -31.15 -20.55 2.36
C GLY A 630 -31.07 -20.85 0.87
N ALA A 631 -29.88 -21.13 0.32
CA ALA A 631 -29.70 -21.47 -1.09
C ALA A 631 -30.31 -22.83 -1.45
N ASP A 632 -30.45 -23.76 -0.50
CA ASP A 632 -31.11 -25.05 -0.69
C ASP A 632 -32.54 -24.90 -1.26
N GLN A 633 -33.24 -23.84 -0.85
CA GLN A 633 -34.59 -23.51 -1.32
C GLN A 633 -34.62 -22.81 -2.68
N ARG A 634 -33.46 -22.37 -3.19
CA ARG A 634 -33.34 -21.54 -4.39
C ARG A 634 -32.67 -22.24 -5.58
N LEU A 635 -31.73 -23.15 -5.31
CA LEU A 635 -30.91 -23.81 -6.32
C LEU A 635 -31.72 -24.47 -7.45
N ALA A 636 -32.86 -25.10 -7.11
CA ALA A 636 -33.74 -25.69 -8.13
C ALA A 636 -34.27 -24.65 -9.13
N ALA A 637 -34.65 -23.46 -8.65
CA ALA A 637 -35.14 -22.36 -9.48
C ALA A 637 -34.02 -21.71 -10.31
N TRP A 638 -32.77 -21.76 -9.85
CA TRP A 638 -31.61 -21.20 -10.53
C TRP A 638 -31.02 -22.12 -11.60
N SER A 639 -31.37 -23.42 -11.59
CA SER A 639 -30.75 -24.47 -12.39
C SER A 639 -30.75 -24.27 -13.92
N GLY A 640 -31.68 -23.46 -14.43
CA GLY A 640 -31.78 -23.09 -15.86
C GLY A 640 -31.38 -21.65 -16.18
N ILE A 641 -30.90 -20.88 -15.21
CA ILE A 641 -30.68 -19.44 -15.33
C ILE A 641 -29.17 -19.17 -15.40
N PRO A 642 -28.64 -18.68 -16.54
CA PRO A 642 -27.22 -18.38 -16.65
C PRO A 642 -26.84 -17.23 -15.73
N LEU A 643 -25.69 -17.34 -15.06
CA LEU A 643 -25.09 -16.24 -14.32
C LEU A 643 -24.15 -15.48 -15.26
N PRO A 644 -24.50 -14.29 -15.76
CA PRO A 644 -23.69 -13.61 -16.78
C PRO A 644 -22.33 -13.17 -16.22
N PRO A 645 -21.30 -12.97 -17.08
CA PRO A 645 -19.94 -12.62 -16.63
C PRO A 645 -19.89 -11.37 -15.73
N GLU A 646 -20.72 -10.37 -15.97
CA GLU A 646 -20.77 -9.15 -15.16
C GLU A 646 -21.25 -9.46 -13.73
N ALA A 647 -22.24 -10.33 -13.58
CA ALA A 647 -22.72 -10.81 -12.29
C ALA A 647 -21.65 -11.67 -11.60
N GLN A 648 -20.95 -12.54 -12.35
CA GLN A 648 -19.84 -13.34 -11.80
C GLN A 648 -18.72 -12.46 -11.24
N VAL A 649 -18.31 -11.41 -11.97
CA VAL A 649 -17.24 -10.49 -11.54
C VAL A 649 -17.66 -9.71 -10.29
N LEU A 650 -18.87 -9.17 -10.26
CA LEU A 650 -19.37 -8.40 -9.12
C LEU A 650 -19.61 -9.28 -7.88
N ALA A 651 -20.13 -10.49 -8.05
CA ALA A 651 -20.27 -11.45 -6.96
C ALA A 651 -18.89 -11.85 -6.41
N SER A 652 -17.92 -12.10 -7.29
CA SER A 652 -16.53 -12.37 -6.90
C SER A 652 -15.92 -11.24 -6.07
N ALA A 653 -16.12 -9.99 -6.49
CA ALA A 653 -15.62 -8.83 -5.75
C ALA A 653 -16.23 -8.75 -4.34
N ALA A 654 -17.53 -9.04 -4.19
CA ALA A 654 -18.19 -9.11 -2.88
C ALA A 654 -17.61 -10.25 -2.01
N ILE A 655 -17.35 -11.43 -2.60
CA ILE A 655 -16.75 -12.58 -1.91
C ILE A 655 -15.33 -12.26 -1.43
N VAL A 656 -14.50 -11.62 -2.26
CA VAL A 656 -13.13 -11.22 -1.91
C VAL A 656 -13.13 -10.30 -0.69
N VAL A 657 -13.99 -9.27 -0.70
CA VAL A 657 -14.12 -8.35 0.45
C VAL A 657 -14.63 -9.09 1.69
N ALA A 658 -15.59 -10.00 1.53
CA ALA A 658 -16.09 -10.80 2.63
C ALA A 658 -15.02 -11.72 3.25
N ASP A 659 -14.21 -12.40 2.44
CA ASP A 659 -13.09 -13.23 2.90
C ASP A 659 -12.03 -12.38 3.61
N TRP A 660 -11.65 -11.22 3.07
CA TRP A 660 -10.67 -10.34 3.70
C TRP A 660 -11.12 -9.87 5.08
N LEU A 661 -12.39 -9.50 5.23
CA LEU A 661 -12.95 -9.09 6.51
C LEU A 661 -13.10 -10.25 7.49
N ALA A 662 -13.53 -11.42 7.02
CA ALA A 662 -13.66 -12.64 7.82
C ALA A 662 -12.30 -13.26 8.20
N SER A 663 -11.22 -12.84 7.53
CA SER A 663 -9.84 -13.27 7.78
C SER A 663 -9.07 -12.39 8.76
N ASP A 664 -9.69 -11.32 9.26
CA ASP A 664 -9.07 -10.42 10.23
C ASP A 664 -9.13 -11.02 11.64
N ASP A 665 -8.02 -11.56 12.13
CA ASP A 665 -7.89 -12.20 13.45
C ASP A 665 -8.37 -11.32 14.62
N LEU A 666 -8.32 -9.98 14.49
CA LEU A 666 -8.81 -9.06 15.52
C LEU A 666 -10.34 -8.99 15.55
N ARG A 667 -10.98 -9.08 14.38
CA ARG A 667 -12.44 -9.07 14.23
C ARG A 667 -13.06 -10.45 14.43
N PHE A 668 -12.34 -11.49 14.02
CA PHE A 668 -12.77 -12.89 14.08
C PHE A 668 -11.75 -13.76 14.85
N PRO A 669 -11.60 -13.58 16.18
CA PRO A 669 -10.67 -14.39 16.97
C PRO A 669 -11.00 -15.89 16.87
N HIS A 670 -9.96 -16.73 16.75
CA HIS A 670 -10.12 -18.18 16.55
C HIS A 670 -10.86 -18.90 17.68
N GLN A 671 -10.70 -18.44 18.92
CA GLN A 671 -11.27 -19.08 20.12
C GLN A 671 -12.66 -18.54 20.49
N ASP A 672 -13.21 -17.61 19.72
CA ASP A 672 -14.56 -17.10 19.97
C ASP A 672 -15.61 -18.15 19.58
N ALA A 673 -16.38 -18.62 20.57
CA ALA A 673 -17.42 -19.64 20.40
C ALA A 673 -18.80 -19.07 20.02
N THR A 674 -18.97 -17.74 19.91
CA THR A 674 -20.27 -17.11 19.60
C THR A 674 -20.77 -17.43 18.18
N ALA A 675 -22.07 -17.43 17.91
CA ALA A 675 -22.56 -17.76 16.57
C ALA A 675 -22.05 -16.76 15.50
N SER A 676 -21.77 -17.24 14.28
CA SER A 676 -21.16 -16.41 13.22
C SER A 676 -21.94 -15.15 12.84
N PRO A 677 -23.30 -15.15 12.80
CA PRO A 677 -24.05 -13.90 12.62
C PRO A 677 -23.79 -12.86 13.71
N GLU A 678 -23.59 -13.30 14.96
CA GLU A 678 -23.28 -12.41 16.07
C GLU A 678 -21.84 -11.90 16.00
N ARG A 679 -20.89 -12.75 15.59
CA ARG A 679 -19.51 -12.34 15.33
C ARG A 679 -19.43 -11.29 14.22
N ALA A 680 -20.14 -11.51 13.12
CA ALA A 680 -20.20 -10.55 12.01
C ALA A 680 -20.80 -9.20 12.45
N ARG A 681 -21.85 -9.21 13.29
CA ARG A 681 -22.39 -7.98 13.89
C ARG A 681 -21.38 -7.28 14.81
N ARG A 682 -20.70 -8.04 15.67
CA ARG A 682 -19.67 -7.53 16.59
C ARG A 682 -18.42 -7.01 15.88
N ALA A 683 -18.11 -7.55 14.71
CA ALA A 683 -17.05 -7.08 13.84
C ALA A 683 -17.34 -5.69 13.23
N ARG A 684 -18.55 -5.13 13.45
CA ARG A 684 -18.96 -3.76 13.09
C ARG A 684 -18.74 -3.39 11.62
N ILE A 685 -18.84 -4.38 10.74
CA ILE A 685 -18.59 -4.21 9.30
C ILE A 685 -19.47 -3.11 8.70
N ALA A 686 -20.74 -3.04 9.08
CA ALA A 686 -21.68 -2.01 8.64
C ALA A 686 -21.39 -0.60 9.21
N HIS A 687 -20.59 -0.48 10.27
CA HIS A 687 -20.17 0.80 10.82
C HIS A 687 -18.83 1.26 10.23
N ASP A 688 -17.89 0.32 10.06
CA ASP A 688 -16.55 0.58 9.53
C ASP A 688 -16.59 0.87 8.02
N LEU A 689 -17.44 0.14 7.29
CA LEU A 689 -17.73 0.43 5.89
C LEU A 689 -18.94 1.36 5.85
N ARG A 690 -18.71 2.64 5.59
CA ARG A 690 -19.80 3.56 5.26
C ARG A 690 -20.59 2.96 4.09
N GLY A 691 -21.91 2.87 4.25
CA GLY A 691 -22.78 2.33 3.21
C GLY A 691 -22.74 3.15 1.92
N PRO A 692 -23.37 2.65 0.84
CA PRO A 692 -23.37 3.34 -0.43
C PRO A 692 -24.06 4.70 -0.28
N TRP A 693 -23.51 5.71 -0.93
CA TRP A 693 -24.16 7.01 -1.02
C TRP A 693 -25.55 6.86 -1.66
N ARG A 694 -26.57 7.43 -1.01
CA ARG A 694 -27.96 7.44 -1.49
C ARG A 694 -28.35 8.89 -1.85
N PRO A 695 -28.14 9.32 -3.10
CA PRO A 695 -28.52 10.65 -3.52
C PRO A 695 -30.04 10.85 -3.46
N VAL A 696 -30.47 11.97 -2.88
CA VAL A 696 -31.87 12.39 -2.87
C VAL A 696 -32.14 13.21 -4.13
N SER A 697 -32.86 12.64 -5.10
CA SER A 697 -33.30 13.41 -6.27
C SER A 697 -34.55 14.21 -5.94
N LYS A 698 -34.38 15.48 -5.57
CA LYS A 698 -35.45 16.48 -5.71
C LYS A 698 -35.39 17.03 -7.13
N GLN A 699 -36.54 17.26 -7.76
CA GLN A 699 -36.64 17.97 -9.04
C GLN A 699 -36.26 19.44 -8.82
N ALA A 700 -34.98 19.72 -8.66
CA ALA A 700 -34.43 21.06 -8.56
C ALA A 700 -33.82 21.46 -9.92
N ASN A 701 -33.98 22.73 -10.27
CA ASN A 701 -33.38 23.27 -11.49
C ASN A 701 -31.86 23.42 -11.34
N ALA A 702 -31.12 23.52 -12.45
CA ALA A 702 -29.65 23.52 -12.45
C ALA A 702 -29.05 24.65 -11.60
N ALA A 703 -29.65 25.83 -11.64
CA ALA A 703 -29.20 26.98 -10.87
C ALA A 703 -29.33 26.73 -9.36
N GLU A 704 -30.45 26.17 -8.92
CA GLU A 704 -30.69 25.84 -7.52
C GLU A 704 -29.73 24.75 -7.00
N LEU A 705 -29.50 23.70 -7.78
CA LEU A 705 -28.54 22.64 -7.40
C LEU A 705 -27.10 23.17 -7.38
N LEU A 706 -26.71 23.99 -8.34
CA LEU A 706 -25.38 24.59 -8.38
C LEU A 706 -25.14 25.47 -7.15
N THR A 707 -26.05 26.40 -6.84
CA THR A 707 -25.93 27.27 -5.68
C THR A 707 -25.90 26.49 -4.36
N ARG A 708 -26.70 25.42 -4.24
CA ARG A 708 -26.71 24.58 -3.03
C ARG A 708 -25.45 23.75 -2.86
N ARG A 709 -24.90 23.19 -3.94
CA ARG A 709 -23.76 22.27 -3.89
C ARG A 709 -22.39 22.97 -3.96
N PHE A 710 -22.37 24.18 -4.52
CA PHE A 710 -21.18 24.99 -4.72
C PHE A 710 -21.47 26.46 -4.34
N PRO A 711 -21.71 26.76 -3.05
CA PRO A 711 -22.10 28.10 -2.61
C PRO A 711 -21.02 29.18 -2.84
N GLU A 712 -19.77 28.78 -3.03
CA GLU A 712 -18.64 29.66 -3.31
C GLU A 712 -18.58 30.12 -4.79
N ILE A 713 -19.39 29.52 -5.67
CA ILE A 713 -19.47 29.93 -7.06
C ILE A 713 -20.51 31.04 -7.20
N GLU A 714 -20.03 32.27 -7.35
CA GLU A 714 -20.88 33.43 -7.65
C GLU A 714 -21.31 33.42 -9.13
N GLY A 715 -22.62 33.50 -9.38
CA GLY A 715 -23.19 33.65 -10.73
C GLY A 715 -24.26 32.63 -11.10
N ALA A 716 -24.86 32.81 -12.28
CA ALA A 716 -25.84 31.87 -12.82
C ALA A 716 -25.16 30.61 -13.37
N ALA A 717 -25.86 29.48 -13.33
CA ALA A 717 -25.36 28.23 -13.93
C ALA A 717 -25.01 28.43 -15.41
N SER A 718 -23.84 27.94 -15.81
CA SER A 718 -23.38 28.05 -17.19
C SER A 718 -24.27 27.19 -18.11
N ALA A 719 -24.27 27.51 -19.41
CA ALA A 719 -25.04 26.75 -20.40
C ALA A 719 -24.66 25.26 -20.39
N ILE A 720 -23.38 24.94 -20.18
CA ILE A 720 -22.92 23.54 -20.14
C ILE A 720 -23.38 22.81 -18.88
N GLN A 721 -23.41 23.48 -17.72
CA GLN A 721 -23.93 22.90 -16.48
C GLN A 721 -25.43 22.62 -16.61
N THR A 722 -26.18 23.56 -17.19
CA THR A 722 -27.62 23.43 -17.41
C THR A 722 -27.93 22.29 -18.39
N GLU A 723 -27.22 22.22 -19.51
CA GLU A 723 -27.46 21.19 -20.53
C GLU A 723 -26.99 19.81 -20.08
N ALA A 724 -25.85 19.69 -19.40
CA ALA A 724 -25.40 18.41 -18.84
C ALA A 724 -26.40 17.87 -17.82
N LEU A 725 -26.92 18.73 -16.93
CA LEU A 725 -27.95 18.33 -15.98
C LEU A 725 -29.25 17.93 -16.68
N ARG A 726 -29.70 18.69 -17.69
CA ARG A 726 -30.88 18.36 -18.49
C ARG A 726 -30.72 16.99 -19.13
N LEU A 727 -29.57 16.71 -19.75
CA LEU A 727 -29.26 15.39 -20.32
C LEU A 727 -29.33 14.31 -19.25
N ALA A 728 -28.63 14.48 -18.12
CA ALA A 728 -28.67 13.52 -17.01
C ALA A 728 -30.09 13.26 -16.47
N GLN A 729 -30.97 14.26 -16.48
CA GLN A 729 -32.38 14.15 -16.08
C GLN A 729 -33.26 13.43 -17.12
N THR A 730 -32.91 13.50 -18.41
CA THR A 730 -33.71 12.93 -19.51
C THR A 730 -33.29 11.53 -19.97
N ILE A 731 -32.03 11.13 -19.76
CA ILE A 731 -31.46 9.85 -20.25
C ILE A 731 -32.22 8.64 -19.69
N THR A 732 -32.82 7.77 -20.49
CA THR A 732 -33.63 6.65 -19.96
C THR A 732 -32.80 5.45 -19.48
N ASP A 733 -31.62 5.25 -20.05
CA ASP A 733 -30.78 4.07 -19.86
C ASP A 733 -29.37 4.45 -19.39
N PRO A 734 -28.60 3.56 -18.73
CA PRO A 734 -27.22 3.85 -18.36
C PRO A 734 -26.39 4.34 -19.56
N ALA A 735 -25.82 5.54 -19.46
CA ALA A 735 -25.20 6.22 -20.59
C ALA A 735 -23.85 6.86 -20.23
N LEU A 736 -23.02 7.01 -21.25
CA LEU A 736 -21.80 7.82 -21.21
C LEU A 736 -22.15 9.25 -21.64
N ILE A 737 -21.97 10.23 -20.75
CA ILE A 737 -22.09 11.65 -21.10
C ILE A 737 -20.70 12.20 -21.42
N LEU A 738 -20.50 12.63 -22.66
CA LEU A 738 -19.28 13.31 -23.10
C LEU A 738 -19.50 14.84 -23.03
N ILE A 739 -18.78 15.51 -22.11
CA ILE A 739 -18.87 16.96 -21.91
C ILE A 739 -17.69 17.65 -22.58
N GLU A 740 -17.92 18.22 -23.76
CA GLU A 740 -16.90 18.97 -24.51
C GLU A 740 -17.12 20.48 -24.36
N SER A 741 -16.29 21.12 -23.54
CA SER A 741 -16.45 22.55 -23.23
C SER A 741 -15.10 23.19 -22.88
N PRO A 742 -14.88 24.51 -23.11
CA PRO A 742 -13.63 25.18 -22.76
C PRO A 742 -13.23 24.98 -21.29
N THR A 743 -11.93 25.07 -21.00
CA THR A 743 -11.43 25.16 -19.61
C THR A 743 -12.07 26.36 -18.91
N GLY A 744 -12.37 26.25 -17.62
CA GLY A 744 -13.07 27.30 -16.85
C GLY A 744 -14.60 27.38 -17.05
N SER A 745 -15.21 26.59 -17.93
CA SER A 745 -16.67 26.61 -18.17
C SER A 745 -17.52 25.91 -17.10
N GLY A 746 -16.90 25.37 -16.04
CA GLY A 746 -17.60 24.64 -14.98
C GLY A 746 -17.89 23.17 -15.29
N LYS A 747 -17.01 22.49 -16.05
CA LYS A 747 -17.17 21.07 -16.43
C LYS A 747 -17.20 20.13 -15.23
N THR A 748 -16.40 20.40 -14.21
CA THR A 748 -16.30 19.55 -13.02
C THR A 748 -17.62 19.57 -12.26
N GLU A 749 -18.20 20.76 -12.07
CA GLU A 749 -19.49 20.96 -11.44
C GLU A 749 -20.61 20.33 -12.28
N ALA A 750 -20.57 20.53 -13.60
CA ALA A 750 -21.50 19.86 -14.53
C ALA A 750 -21.44 18.33 -14.39
N ALA A 751 -20.24 17.76 -14.28
CA ALA A 751 -20.04 16.32 -14.11
C ALA A 751 -20.52 15.82 -12.73
N LEU A 752 -20.24 16.54 -11.64
CA LEU A 752 -20.67 16.16 -10.28
C LEU A 752 -22.19 16.26 -10.10
N LEU A 753 -22.81 17.33 -10.64
CA LEU A 753 -24.27 17.47 -10.66
C LEU A 753 -24.93 16.37 -11.51
N SER A 754 -24.35 16.07 -12.68
CA SER A 754 -24.83 14.95 -13.51
C SER A 754 -24.66 13.61 -12.80
N ALA A 755 -23.52 13.39 -12.13
CA ALA A 755 -23.26 12.17 -11.37
C ALA A 755 -24.28 11.98 -10.24
N GLU A 756 -24.70 13.03 -9.54
CA GLU A 756 -25.77 12.98 -8.53
C GLU A 756 -27.10 12.50 -9.12
N VAL A 757 -27.52 13.08 -10.26
CA VAL A 757 -28.75 12.67 -10.94
C VAL A 757 -28.65 11.24 -11.46
N LEU A 758 -27.55 10.89 -12.13
CA LEU A 758 -27.33 9.55 -12.67
C LEU A 758 -27.28 8.51 -11.55
N ALA A 759 -26.62 8.83 -10.42
CA ALA A 759 -26.55 7.94 -9.27
C ALA A 759 -27.93 7.72 -8.64
N ALA A 760 -28.76 8.76 -8.52
CA ALA A 760 -30.13 8.61 -8.02
C ALA A 760 -31.01 7.79 -8.96
N ARG A 761 -30.89 8.00 -10.26
CA ARG A 761 -31.73 7.33 -11.26
C ARG A 761 -31.34 5.87 -11.47
N PHE A 762 -30.05 5.58 -11.53
CA PHE A 762 -29.56 4.23 -11.80
C PHE A 762 -29.21 3.45 -10.55
N GLY A 763 -29.23 4.07 -9.37
CA GLY A 763 -28.95 3.45 -8.08
C GLY A 763 -27.46 3.22 -7.84
N CYS A 764 -26.60 4.11 -8.35
CA CYS A 764 -25.15 4.05 -8.11
C CYS A 764 -24.82 4.58 -6.71
N GLY A 765 -23.92 3.90 -6.00
CA GLY A 765 -23.62 4.17 -4.60
C GLY A 765 -22.34 4.96 -4.33
N GLY A 766 -21.71 5.53 -5.36
CA GLY A 766 -20.44 6.24 -5.21
C GLY A 766 -19.98 6.90 -6.50
N VAL A 767 -18.95 7.74 -6.39
CA VAL A 767 -18.33 8.46 -7.51
C VAL A 767 -16.83 8.21 -7.47
N PHE A 768 -16.27 7.82 -8.61
CA PHE A 768 -14.83 7.73 -8.83
C PHE A 768 -14.40 8.82 -9.80
N VAL A 769 -13.50 9.71 -9.37
CA VAL A 769 -12.96 10.78 -10.21
C VAL A 769 -11.59 10.36 -10.72
N ALA A 770 -11.54 9.92 -11.97
CA ALA A 770 -10.28 9.58 -12.64
C ALA A 770 -9.54 10.87 -13.06
N LEU A 771 -8.32 11.03 -12.56
CA LEU A 771 -7.45 12.15 -12.90
C LEU A 771 -6.34 11.71 -13.89
N PRO A 772 -5.81 12.63 -14.71
CA PRO A 772 -4.65 12.34 -15.55
C PRO A 772 -3.41 12.05 -14.69
N THR A 773 -2.50 11.23 -15.20
CA THR A 773 -1.32 10.71 -14.49
C THR A 773 -0.33 11.76 -13.97
N MET A 774 -0.45 13.02 -14.41
CA MET A 774 0.42 14.14 -14.00
C MET A 774 -0.31 15.15 -13.09
N ALA A 775 -1.54 14.90 -12.66
CA ALA A 775 -2.27 15.76 -11.72
C ALA A 775 -2.23 15.17 -10.31
N THR A 776 -1.88 15.97 -9.29
CA THR A 776 -2.03 15.56 -7.89
C THR A 776 -3.51 15.49 -7.53
N SER A 777 -3.88 14.55 -6.65
CA SER A 777 -5.27 14.37 -6.24
C SER A 777 -5.84 15.53 -5.41
N ASP A 778 -4.98 16.40 -4.87
CA ASP A 778 -5.32 17.31 -3.77
C ASP A 778 -6.38 18.35 -4.18
N ALA A 779 -6.15 19.09 -5.28
CA ALA A 779 -7.07 20.13 -5.72
C ALA A 779 -8.46 19.58 -6.15
N MET A 780 -8.49 18.37 -6.70
CA MET A 780 -9.76 17.72 -7.04
C MET A 780 -10.43 17.15 -5.79
N PHE A 781 -9.66 16.65 -4.83
CA PHE A 781 -10.18 16.15 -3.57
C PHE A 781 -10.92 17.24 -2.81
N ASP A 782 -10.36 18.44 -2.68
CA ASP A 782 -11.03 19.55 -2.00
C ASP A 782 -12.35 19.93 -2.66
N ARG A 783 -12.38 19.97 -4.00
CA ARG A 783 -13.60 20.24 -4.78
C ARG A 783 -14.66 19.17 -4.60
N VAL A 784 -14.28 17.89 -4.67
CA VAL A 784 -15.19 16.76 -4.47
C VAL A 784 -15.65 16.70 -3.01
N HIS A 785 -14.78 17.00 -2.05
CA HIS A 785 -15.11 17.04 -0.63
C HIS A 785 -16.06 18.20 -0.30
N ALA A 786 -15.85 19.38 -0.86
CA ALA A 786 -16.76 20.51 -0.73
C ALA A 786 -18.14 20.17 -1.30
N TRP A 787 -18.20 19.59 -2.49
CA TRP A 787 -19.45 19.06 -3.06
C TRP A 787 -20.10 18.03 -2.13
N ALA A 788 -19.32 17.05 -1.65
CA ALA A 788 -19.80 15.97 -0.80
C ALA A 788 -20.39 16.45 0.53
N LYS A 789 -19.84 17.52 1.13
CA LYS A 789 -20.38 18.15 2.35
C LYS A 789 -21.79 18.72 2.16
N HIS A 790 -22.11 19.13 0.94
CA HIS A 790 -23.40 19.73 0.60
C HIS A 790 -24.39 18.72 0.00
N LEU A 791 -24.03 17.43 -0.06
CA LEU A 791 -24.98 16.38 -0.37
C LEU A 791 -25.95 16.22 0.78
N GLU A 792 -27.25 16.24 0.49
CA GLU A 792 -28.27 15.94 1.49
C GLU A 792 -28.05 14.48 1.95
N SER A 793 -27.68 14.28 3.22
CA SER A 793 -27.63 12.94 3.80
C SER A 793 -29.06 12.51 4.15
N SER A 794 -29.48 11.37 3.60
CA SER A 794 -30.68 10.66 4.04
C SER A 794 -30.37 9.76 5.23
#